data_AF-A0A1Q7QV39-F1
#
_entry.id   AF-A0A1Q7QV39-F1
#
_cell.length_a   1.000
_cell.length_b   1.000
_cell.length_c   1.000
_cell.angle_alpha   90.00
_cell.angle_beta   90.00
_cell.angle_gamma   90.00
#
_symmetry.space_group_name_H-M   'P 1'
#
loop_
_entity.id
_entity.type
_entity.pdbx_description
1 polymer ?
#
loop_
_entity_poly.entity_id
_entity_poly.type
_entity_poly.pdbx_seq_one_letter_code
_entity_poly.pdbx_strand_id
1 'polypeptide(L)'
;YEIEMITRMRYPGYFLIVWDFIRYARERGIPVGPGRGSAAGSLVAYCLRITDVDPLNFDLLFERFLNPERVSLPDIDVDFCERRRGEVIEYVTRKYGRENVAQIITFGTMKAKAVVRDVGRVLEMPFADVDKVAKQIPPTLDMTLEKALEENQTLRSLEQSDPKVKELLSVARRLEGMTRHASVHAAGVVIAPKPITEYAPLYKGARDEITTQWSMNEIERVGLLKMDFLGLSTLTLIFDAVAEIRRTTGVELDIAHVALDDPRTYQLFQDGQTYGIFQFESSGMRDILRKAKPQTLEDLIALNALYRPGPLRSGMVDDFIARKGGKVEIKYELPELEPILRDTYGVIAYQEQVMRISNELAGFTLGEADLLRKAMGKKNADVMQAQRARFTEGAKKRGISERNATRVFDLMEHFAGYGFNKSHSTAYALLAYQTAYLKANYPWHFAAALLTIEAQNTDKLAVYLGECRERGIPVLPPDINESQLAFTVTADGVRFGLTAIKNVGEGAIRSLLEVRKARGRITSLHELCEDLDLRLMNKRVFESLVKAGALDSLAAGDPTLEGVASVAVRPRLLAGIDAACEHGARHQRDKSEGQAQLFGGFGAADDRRDVGDDRPVAAHLPDAAPWTETEQLSFEKETLGLYFSGHPMDRYTRELKAFGARRTGELAELPTNGSGADPSVPGVPKPIDAEAVVSDVIIGGIVAACRQLKTRKGDRMAVFTLEDAQGGVEVIAFPETYQRSASLIESGTLVVVRGKLERDDESVRILASEILPIDSVGERLAREVAIRVRMPADRGVFEALGEIFSRHRGDRRVSFEIELPSASKISGRLCVKADVSSQIRVRPSSTLIAEVEQIVGQGSVSLR
;
A
#
# COMPACT_ATOMS: atom_id res chain seq x y z
N TYR A 1 -22.85 -24.05 -32.19
CA TYR A 1 -21.79 -23.27 -32.85
C TYR A 1 -20.42 -23.50 -32.21
N GLU A 2 -20.14 -23.03 -30.99
CA GLU A 2 -18.79 -23.13 -30.38
C GLU A 2 -18.23 -24.55 -30.33
N ILE A 3 -19.02 -25.54 -29.87
CA ILE A 3 -18.62 -26.96 -29.80
C ILE A 3 -18.19 -27.49 -31.18
N GLU A 4 -18.93 -27.11 -32.24
CA GLU A 4 -18.62 -27.49 -33.61
C GLU A 4 -17.27 -26.90 -34.05
N MET A 5 -17.03 -25.61 -33.75
CA MET A 5 -15.76 -24.93 -34.07
C MET A 5 -14.58 -25.54 -33.31
N ILE A 6 -14.73 -25.77 -31.99
CA ILE A 6 -13.71 -26.43 -31.15
C ILE A 6 -13.36 -27.81 -31.72
N THR A 7 -14.37 -28.60 -32.11
CA THR A 7 -14.20 -29.93 -32.70
C THR A 7 -13.51 -29.86 -34.06
N ARG A 8 -13.95 -28.95 -34.93
CA ARG A 8 -13.36 -28.74 -36.27
C ARG A 8 -11.89 -28.34 -36.20
N MET A 9 -11.52 -27.49 -35.23
CA MET A 9 -10.14 -27.05 -34.99
C MET A 9 -9.30 -28.02 -34.16
N ARG A 10 -9.89 -29.15 -33.73
CA ARG A 10 -9.23 -30.23 -32.96
C ARG A 10 -8.72 -29.82 -31.57
N TYR A 11 -9.44 -28.93 -30.90
CA TYR A 11 -9.17 -28.53 -29.51
C TYR A 11 -10.04 -29.17 -28.40
N PRO A 12 -10.88 -30.22 -28.59
CA PRO A 12 -11.61 -30.80 -27.45
C PRO A 12 -10.70 -31.29 -26.32
N GLY A 13 -9.59 -31.96 -26.64
CA GLY A 13 -8.65 -32.46 -25.63
C GLY A 13 -8.01 -31.34 -24.80
N TYR A 14 -7.72 -30.20 -25.43
CA TYR A 14 -7.19 -29.02 -24.75
C TYR A 14 -8.18 -28.48 -23.71
N PHE A 15 -9.44 -28.29 -24.10
CA PHE A 15 -10.51 -27.86 -23.20
C PHE A 15 -10.72 -28.83 -22.04
N LEU A 16 -10.67 -30.14 -22.30
CA LEU A 16 -10.83 -31.16 -21.25
C LEU A 16 -9.67 -31.20 -20.26
N ILE A 17 -8.43 -30.95 -20.72
CA ILE A 17 -7.28 -30.80 -19.82
C ILE A 17 -7.47 -29.60 -18.91
N VAL A 18 -7.85 -28.45 -19.48
CA VAL A 18 -8.07 -27.20 -18.74
C VAL A 18 -9.21 -27.34 -17.74
N TRP A 19 -10.35 -27.86 -18.19
CA TRP A 19 -11.49 -28.18 -17.34
C TRP A 19 -11.11 -29.07 -16.15
N ASP A 20 -10.30 -30.10 -16.38
CA ASP A 20 -10.01 -31.10 -15.37
C ASP A 20 -9.23 -30.55 -14.17
N PHE A 21 -8.17 -29.77 -14.39
CA PHE A 21 -7.42 -29.19 -13.28
C PHE A 21 -8.17 -28.05 -12.59
N ILE A 22 -9.01 -27.30 -13.32
CA ILE A 22 -9.89 -26.27 -12.72
C ILE A 22 -10.96 -26.93 -11.85
N ARG A 23 -11.59 -28.01 -12.34
CA ARG A 23 -12.55 -28.80 -11.57
C ARG A 23 -11.89 -29.33 -10.28
N TYR A 24 -10.70 -29.92 -10.38
CA TYR A 24 -9.96 -30.39 -9.20
C TYR A 24 -9.72 -29.25 -8.20
N ALA A 25 -9.29 -28.07 -8.67
CA ALA A 25 -9.07 -26.92 -7.82
C ALA A 25 -10.36 -26.54 -7.07
N ARG A 26 -11.49 -26.44 -7.78
CA ARG A 26 -12.80 -26.11 -7.17
C ARG A 26 -13.27 -27.17 -6.18
N GLU A 27 -13.17 -28.47 -6.52
CA GLU A 27 -13.53 -29.58 -5.62
C GLU A 27 -12.68 -29.62 -4.35
N ARG A 28 -11.45 -29.11 -4.39
CA ARG A 28 -10.54 -28.97 -3.24
C ARG A 28 -10.63 -27.61 -2.54
N GLY A 29 -11.60 -26.77 -2.91
CA GLY A 29 -11.78 -25.43 -2.37
C GLY A 29 -10.58 -24.51 -2.62
N ILE A 30 -9.84 -24.71 -3.71
CA ILE A 30 -8.78 -23.82 -4.17
C ILE A 30 -9.44 -22.72 -5.02
N PRO A 31 -9.34 -21.44 -4.64
CA PRO A 31 -9.89 -20.34 -5.42
C PRO A 31 -9.30 -20.27 -6.83
N VAL A 32 -10.19 -20.07 -7.80
CA VAL A 32 -9.88 -19.88 -9.23
C VAL A 32 -10.47 -18.55 -9.67
N GLY A 33 -9.74 -17.78 -10.46
CA GLY A 33 -10.21 -16.52 -11.02
C GLY A 33 -11.35 -16.71 -12.02
N PRO A 34 -12.16 -15.66 -12.27
CA PRO A 34 -13.33 -15.75 -13.14
C PRO A 34 -12.98 -15.89 -14.63
N GLY A 35 -11.70 -15.79 -14.98
CA GLY A 35 -11.18 -15.95 -16.33
C GLY A 35 -10.15 -14.85 -16.65
N ARG A 36 -9.32 -15.10 -17.66
CA ARG A 36 -8.32 -14.13 -18.11
C ARG A 36 -8.21 -14.13 -19.62
N GLY A 37 -7.98 -12.94 -20.17
CA GLY A 37 -7.78 -12.78 -21.60
C GLY A 37 -9.10 -13.00 -22.35
N SER A 38 -9.00 -13.53 -23.56
CA SER A 38 -10.18 -13.79 -24.40
C SER A 38 -10.98 -15.03 -23.98
N ALA A 39 -10.45 -15.90 -23.11
CA ALA A 39 -11.13 -17.14 -22.72
C ALA A 39 -12.54 -16.91 -22.14
N ALA A 40 -12.75 -15.77 -21.47
CA ALA A 40 -14.06 -15.37 -20.93
C ALA A 40 -15.12 -15.10 -22.01
N GLY A 41 -14.75 -15.01 -23.29
CA GLY A 41 -15.69 -14.87 -24.40
C GLY A 41 -16.30 -16.19 -24.89
N SER A 42 -15.92 -17.35 -24.33
CA SER A 42 -16.48 -18.65 -24.72
C SER A 42 -17.59 -19.10 -23.77
N LEU A 43 -18.78 -19.34 -24.32
CA LEU A 43 -19.90 -19.93 -23.59
C LEU A 43 -19.59 -21.38 -23.18
N VAL A 44 -18.85 -22.13 -24.01
CA VAL A 44 -18.39 -23.47 -23.64
C VAL A 44 -17.47 -23.43 -22.42
N ALA A 45 -16.54 -22.47 -22.35
CA ALA A 45 -15.68 -22.30 -21.19
C ALA A 45 -16.49 -21.96 -19.92
N TYR A 46 -17.50 -21.09 -20.03
CA TYR A 46 -18.42 -20.76 -18.94
C TYR A 46 -19.24 -21.97 -18.47
N CYS A 47 -19.86 -22.72 -19.40
CA CYS A 47 -20.63 -23.93 -19.07
C CYS A 47 -19.79 -25.03 -18.42
N LEU A 48 -18.51 -25.13 -18.79
CA LEU A 48 -17.55 -26.04 -18.15
C LEU A 48 -16.98 -25.50 -16.83
N ARG A 49 -17.35 -24.29 -16.39
CA ARG A 49 -16.78 -23.60 -15.21
C ARG A 49 -15.26 -23.40 -15.30
N ILE A 50 -14.73 -23.32 -16.53
CA ILE A 50 -13.37 -22.85 -16.82
C ILE A 50 -13.30 -21.34 -16.53
N THR A 51 -14.35 -20.60 -16.91
CA THR A 51 -14.57 -19.19 -16.58
C THR A 51 -15.85 -19.03 -15.75
N ASP A 52 -15.96 -17.95 -14.99
CA ASP A 52 -17.15 -17.62 -14.19
C ASP A 52 -17.91 -16.38 -14.72
N VAL A 53 -17.42 -15.75 -15.79
CA VAL A 53 -18.13 -14.66 -16.48
C VAL A 53 -19.09 -15.22 -17.52
N ASP A 54 -20.36 -14.82 -17.46
CA ASP A 54 -21.35 -15.13 -18.49
C ASP A 54 -21.10 -14.26 -19.74
N PRO A 55 -20.65 -14.84 -20.87
CA PRO A 55 -20.33 -14.07 -22.06
C PRO A 55 -21.55 -13.43 -22.73
N LEU A 56 -22.75 -13.98 -22.53
CA LEU A 56 -23.97 -13.46 -23.18
C LEU A 56 -24.45 -12.18 -22.50
N ASN A 57 -24.37 -12.10 -21.18
CA ASN A 57 -24.78 -10.91 -20.43
C ASN A 57 -23.92 -9.68 -20.75
N PHE A 58 -22.64 -9.88 -21.07
CA PHE A 58 -21.68 -8.80 -21.33
C PHE A 58 -21.32 -8.64 -22.82
N ASP A 59 -22.03 -9.29 -23.75
CA ASP A 59 -21.75 -9.29 -25.21
C ASP A 59 -20.26 -9.60 -25.51
N LEU A 60 -19.72 -10.64 -24.87
CA LEU A 60 -18.36 -11.12 -25.10
C LEU A 60 -18.33 -12.08 -26.29
N LEU A 61 -17.31 -11.96 -27.14
CA LEU A 61 -17.27 -12.65 -28.43
C LEU A 61 -16.34 -13.87 -28.42
N PHE A 62 -16.89 -15.02 -28.84
CA PHE A 62 -16.13 -16.27 -28.97
C PHE A 62 -15.04 -16.18 -30.05
N GLU A 63 -15.31 -15.53 -31.17
CA GLU A 63 -14.38 -15.44 -32.31
C GLU A 63 -13.12 -14.63 -31.97
N ARG A 64 -13.19 -13.79 -30.92
CA ARG A 64 -12.02 -13.10 -30.38
C ARG A 64 -11.09 -14.06 -29.61
N PHE A 65 -11.63 -15.13 -29.06
CA PHE A 65 -10.88 -16.21 -28.41
C PHE A 65 -10.38 -17.23 -29.43
N LEU A 66 -11.29 -17.80 -30.22
CA LEU A 66 -10.99 -18.82 -31.20
C LEU A 66 -11.57 -18.42 -32.56
N ASN A 67 -10.71 -18.00 -33.47
CA ASN A 67 -11.10 -17.56 -34.80
C ASN A 67 -10.98 -18.74 -35.79
N PRO A 68 -12.07 -19.22 -36.41
CA PRO A 68 -12.01 -20.34 -37.35
C PRO A 68 -11.23 -20.03 -38.64
N GLU A 69 -11.10 -18.75 -39.00
CA GLU A 69 -10.33 -18.29 -40.17
C GLU A 69 -8.81 -18.24 -39.88
N ARG A 70 -8.41 -18.52 -38.63
CA ARG A 70 -7.02 -18.54 -38.20
C ARG A 70 -6.72 -19.79 -37.37
N VAL A 71 -5.88 -20.67 -37.90
CA VAL A 71 -5.35 -21.80 -37.12
C VAL A 71 -4.23 -21.29 -36.20
N SER A 72 -4.59 -20.89 -34.99
CA SER A 72 -3.65 -20.65 -33.89
C SER A 72 -4.13 -21.34 -32.63
N LEU A 73 -3.20 -21.85 -31.83
CA LEU A 73 -3.52 -22.47 -30.55
C LEU A 73 -4.26 -21.44 -29.66
N PRO A 74 -5.43 -21.79 -29.10
CA PRO A 74 -6.03 -20.97 -28.05
C PRO A 74 -5.16 -20.99 -26.81
N ASP A 75 -5.04 -19.85 -26.14
CA ASP A 75 -4.31 -19.71 -24.88
C ASP A 75 -5.31 -19.39 -23.76
N ILE A 76 -5.42 -20.29 -22.78
CA ILE A 76 -6.28 -20.15 -21.60
C ILE A 76 -5.37 -20.03 -20.39
N ASP A 77 -5.10 -18.78 -20.01
CA ASP A 77 -4.43 -18.44 -18.76
C ASP A 77 -5.41 -18.58 -17.59
N VAL A 78 -4.94 -19.14 -16.47
CA VAL A 78 -5.79 -19.37 -15.29
C VAL A 78 -5.14 -18.78 -14.05
N ASP A 79 -5.90 -17.95 -13.33
CA ASP A 79 -5.50 -17.38 -12.05
C ASP A 79 -5.94 -18.31 -10.91
N PHE A 80 -5.01 -18.62 -10.01
CA PHE A 80 -5.25 -19.36 -8.77
C PHE A 80 -4.85 -18.51 -7.57
N CYS A 81 -5.36 -18.84 -6.38
CA CYS A 81 -4.80 -18.26 -5.16
C CYS A 81 -3.31 -18.63 -5.04
N GLU A 82 -2.50 -17.68 -4.61
CA GLU A 82 -1.04 -17.82 -4.59
C GLU A 82 -0.59 -18.97 -3.68
N ARG A 83 -1.21 -19.11 -2.50
CA ARG A 83 -0.77 -20.07 -1.46
C ARG A 83 -1.01 -21.54 -1.85
N ARG A 84 -2.08 -21.83 -2.59
CA ARG A 84 -2.50 -23.21 -2.90
C ARG A 84 -2.31 -23.62 -4.36
N ARG A 85 -1.77 -22.74 -5.20
CA ARG A 85 -1.45 -23.05 -6.60
C ARG A 85 -0.53 -24.26 -6.76
N GLY A 86 0.40 -24.45 -5.82
CA GLY A 86 1.31 -25.61 -5.82
C GLY A 86 0.56 -26.96 -5.83
N GLU A 87 -0.57 -27.05 -5.14
CA GLU A 87 -1.41 -28.27 -5.09
C GLU A 87 -2.00 -28.62 -6.47
N VAL A 88 -2.29 -27.60 -7.30
CA VAL A 88 -2.81 -27.80 -8.67
C VAL A 88 -1.69 -28.28 -9.59
N ILE A 89 -0.49 -27.69 -9.48
CA ILE A 89 0.69 -28.15 -10.24
C ILE A 89 1.02 -29.59 -9.89
N GLU A 90 0.98 -29.95 -8.61
CA GLU A 90 1.22 -31.32 -8.14
C GLU A 90 0.16 -32.29 -8.69
N TYR A 91 -1.12 -31.90 -8.69
CA TYR A 91 -2.20 -32.69 -9.28
C TYR A 91 -1.96 -32.98 -10.75
N VAL A 92 -1.65 -31.95 -11.55
CA VAL A 92 -1.35 -32.08 -12.98
C VAL A 92 -0.13 -32.98 -13.19
N THR A 93 0.92 -32.79 -12.39
CA THR A 93 2.13 -33.61 -12.43
C THR A 93 1.83 -35.09 -12.16
N ARG A 94 1.00 -35.38 -11.16
CA ARG A 94 0.60 -36.75 -10.82
C ARG A 94 -0.30 -37.37 -11.90
N LYS A 95 -1.23 -36.59 -12.45
CA LYS A 95 -2.24 -37.07 -13.40
C LYS A 95 -1.69 -37.35 -14.79
N TYR A 96 -0.87 -36.44 -15.32
CA TYR A 96 -0.31 -36.56 -16.67
C TYR A 96 1.06 -37.24 -16.71
N GLY A 97 1.64 -37.53 -15.54
CA GLY A 97 2.92 -38.23 -15.38
C GLY A 97 4.05 -37.26 -15.04
N ARG A 98 4.88 -37.63 -14.04
CA ARG A 98 5.97 -36.79 -13.54
C ARG A 98 7.00 -36.42 -14.62
N GLU A 99 7.22 -37.32 -15.58
CA GLU A 99 8.17 -37.12 -16.70
C GLU A 99 7.59 -36.25 -17.83
N ASN A 100 6.26 -36.11 -17.87
CA ASN A 100 5.53 -35.42 -18.93
C ASN A 100 5.19 -33.97 -18.56
N VAL A 101 5.45 -33.56 -17.31
CA VAL A 101 5.10 -32.23 -16.77
C VAL A 101 6.33 -31.59 -16.15
N ALA A 102 6.67 -30.39 -16.60
CA ALA A 102 7.74 -29.58 -16.03
C ALA A 102 7.34 -28.09 -16.04
N GLN A 103 7.99 -27.32 -15.17
CA GLN A 103 7.82 -25.87 -15.18
C GLN A 103 8.72 -25.26 -16.27
N ILE A 104 8.36 -24.09 -16.79
CA ILE A 104 9.16 -23.41 -17.81
C ILE A 104 10.29 -22.65 -17.12
N ILE A 105 11.49 -22.66 -17.68
CA ILE A 105 12.59 -21.82 -17.20
C ILE A 105 12.42 -20.37 -17.65
N THR A 106 12.85 -19.45 -16.81
CA THR A 106 13.00 -18.03 -17.12
C THR A 106 14.42 -17.60 -16.84
N PHE A 107 14.94 -16.76 -17.71
CA PHE A 107 16.27 -16.19 -17.56
C PHE A 107 16.16 -14.77 -17.02
N GLY A 108 16.68 -14.56 -15.81
CA GLY A 108 16.81 -13.21 -15.27
C GLY A 108 17.88 -12.46 -16.07
N THR A 109 17.51 -11.38 -16.76
CA THR A 109 18.47 -10.55 -17.50
C THR A 109 18.97 -9.37 -16.68
N MET A 110 20.15 -8.87 -17.02
CA MET A 110 20.76 -7.70 -16.40
C MET A 110 20.07 -6.41 -16.91
N LYS A 111 19.02 -5.97 -16.20
CA LYS A 111 18.31 -4.70 -16.48
C LYS A 111 19.14 -3.49 -16.06
N ALA A 112 18.93 -2.33 -16.72
CA ALA A 112 19.68 -1.08 -16.54
C ALA A 112 20.09 -0.73 -15.09
N LYS A 113 19.15 -0.73 -14.14
CA LYS A 113 19.46 -0.45 -12.72
C LYS A 113 20.26 -1.55 -12.02
N ALA A 114 19.93 -2.79 -12.30
CA ALA A 114 20.57 -3.94 -11.65
C ALA A 114 22.00 -4.11 -12.15
N VAL A 115 22.24 -3.94 -13.45
CA VAL A 115 23.58 -4.03 -14.03
C VAL A 115 24.52 -2.97 -13.48
N VAL A 116 24.04 -1.73 -13.27
CA VAL A 116 24.84 -0.67 -12.62
C VAL A 116 25.21 -1.04 -11.19
N ARG A 117 24.28 -1.61 -10.41
CA ARG A 117 24.57 -2.05 -9.04
C ARG A 117 25.57 -3.21 -8.98
N ASP A 118 25.40 -4.18 -9.87
CA ASP A 118 26.27 -5.36 -9.92
C ASP A 118 27.69 -4.98 -10.38
N VAL A 119 27.83 -4.16 -11.43
CA VAL A 119 29.14 -3.67 -11.88
C VAL A 119 29.80 -2.79 -10.84
N GLY A 120 29.05 -1.89 -10.18
CA GLY A 120 29.60 -1.03 -9.13
C GLY A 120 30.16 -1.83 -7.95
N ARG A 121 29.54 -2.96 -7.60
CA ARG A 121 30.07 -3.89 -6.59
C ARG A 121 31.39 -4.53 -7.03
N VAL A 122 31.50 -4.94 -8.29
CA VAL A 122 32.72 -5.54 -8.84
C VAL A 122 33.85 -4.52 -8.95
N LEU A 123 33.54 -3.26 -9.24
CA LEU A 123 34.48 -2.14 -9.22
C LEU A 123 34.79 -1.63 -7.80
N GLU A 124 34.32 -2.34 -6.76
CA GLU A 124 34.52 -2.00 -5.34
C GLU A 124 34.09 -0.57 -4.98
N MET A 125 33.08 -0.04 -5.68
CA MET A 125 32.51 1.27 -5.39
C MET A 125 31.62 1.20 -4.15
N PRO A 126 31.63 2.22 -3.28
CA PRO A 126 30.72 2.29 -2.14
C PRO A 126 29.25 2.18 -2.59
N PHE A 127 28.46 1.37 -1.88
CA PHE A 127 27.05 1.11 -2.24
C PHE A 127 26.24 2.40 -2.39
N ALA A 128 26.47 3.40 -1.53
CA ALA A 128 25.77 4.67 -1.57
C ALA A 128 26.00 5.44 -2.89
N ASP A 129 27.22 5.41 -3.42
CA ASP A 129 27.58 6.11 -4.66
C ASP A 129 26.96 5.41 -5.88
N VAL A 130 27.02 4.08 -5.89
CA VAL A 130 26.41 3.26 -6.95
C VAL A 130 24.89 3.40 -6.94
N ASP A 131 24.27 3.40 -5.76
CA ASP A 131 22.82 3.55 -5.60
C ASP A 131 22.35 4.95 -6.05
N LYS A 132 23.17 5.99 -5.79
CA LYS A 132 22.91 7.35 -6.30
C LYS A 132 22.87 7.39 -7.82
N VAL A 133 23.78 6.70 -8.52
CA VAL A 133 23.78 6.59 -9.99
C VAL A 133 22.57 5.78 -10.47
N ALA A 134 22.33 4.60 -9.88
CA ALA A 134 21.24 3.71 -10.26
C ALA A 134 19.85 4.37 -10.10
N LYS A 135 19.67 5.22 -9.08
CA LYS A 135 18.44 5.99 -8.86
C LYS A 135 18.13 7.02 -9.94
N GLN A 136 19.13 7.48 -10.71
CA GLN A 136 18.90 8.41 -11.83
C GLN A 136 18.29 7.73 -13.06
N ILE A 137 18.33 6.41 -13.16
CA ILE A 137 17.72 5.69 -14.28
C ILE A 137 16.20 5.72 -14.12
N PRO A 138 15.43 6.23 -15.09
CA PRO A 138 13.98 6.29 -14.97
C PRO A 138 13.35 4.88 -14.88
N PRO A 139 12.27 4.69 -14.12
CA PRO A 139 11.61 3.39 -13.96
C PRO A 139 10.59 3.10 -15.07
N THR A 140 10.91 3.38 -16.34
CA THR A 140 9.99 3.10 -17.47
C THR A 140 10.13 1.66 -17.97
N LEU A 141 9.07 1.14 -18.57
CA LEU A 141 9.08 -0.16 -19.26
C LEU A 141 10.10 -0.14 -20.40
N ASP A 142 10.89 -1.21 -20.51
CA ASP A 142 11.95 -1.38 -21.51
C ASP A 142 12.97 -0.22 -21.57
N MET A 143 13.26 0.35 -20.38
CA MET A 143 14.34 1.31 -20.18
C MET A 143 15.70 0.64 -20.39
N THR A 144 16.54 1.29 -21.20
CA THR A 144 17.94 0.91 -21.43
C THR A 144 18.86 2.01 -20.91
N LEU A 145 20.13 1.70 -20.68
CA LEU A 145 21.10 2.72 -20.26
C LEU A 145 21.25 3.85 -21.29
N GLU A 146 21.12 3.56 -22.58
CA GLU A 146 21.13 4.58 -23.64
C GLU A 146 19.95 5.53 -23.53
N LYS A 147 18.71 5.02 -23.46
CA LYS A 147 17.51 5.84 -23.27
C LYS A 147 17.58 6.65 -21.98
N ALA A 148 18.10 6.07 -20.90
CA ALA A 148 18.24 6.76 -19.62
C ALA A 148 19.20 7.96 -19.72
N LEU A 149 20.27 7.87 -20.50
CA LEU A 149 21.21 8.96 -20.75
C LEU A 149 20.63 10.06 -21.65
N GLU A 150 19.72 9.71 -22.56
CA GLU A 150 18.99 10.67 -23.39
C GLU A 150 17.92 11.42 -22.59
N GLU A 151 17.16 10.70 -21.76
CA GLU A 151 16.04 11.26 -20.99
C GLU A 151 16.50 12.02 -19.72
N ASN A 152 17.59 11.58 -19.06
CA ASN A 152 18.04 12.19 -17.80
C ASN A 152 19.41 12.89 -17.94
N GLN A 153 19.36 14.22 -18.03
CA GLN A 153 20.55 15.07 -18.10
C GLN A 153 21.48 14.92 -16.88
N THR A 154 20.94 14.62 -15.69
CA THR A 154 21.76 14.44 -14.47
C THR A 154 22.65 13.21 -14.56
N LEU A 155 22.12 12.10 -15.11
CA LEU A 155 22.89 10.88 -15.32
C LEU A 155 24.04 11.13 -16.31
N ARG A 156 23.76 11.89 -17.38
CA ARG A 156 24.76 12.28 -18.37
C ARG A 156 25.84 13.19 -17.77
N SER A 157 25.47 14.14 -16.92
CA SER A 157 26.45 14.99 -16.22
C SER A 157 27.33 14.18 -15.26
N LEU A 158 26.78 13.17 -14.57
CA LEU A 158 27.56 12.27 -13.71
C LEU A 158 28.56 11.44 -14.52
N GLU A 159 28.15 10.92 -15.68
CA GLU A 159 29.05 10.20 -16.60
C GLU A 159 30.21 11.08 -17.10
N GLN A 160 29.96 12.37 -17.33
CA GLN A 160 30.97 13.30 -17.84
C GLN A 160 31.91 13.84 -16.75
N SER A 161 31.40 14.00 -15.53
CA SER A 161 32.13 14.63 -14.42
C SER A 161 32.97 13.65 -13.60
N ASP A 162 32.52 12.39 -13.45
CA ASP A 162 33.19 11.40 -12.62
C ASP A 162 33.77 10.25 -13.48
N PRO A 163 35.10 10.11 -13.58
CA PRO A 163 35.74 9.03 -14.31
C PRO A 163 35.32 7.62 -13.86
N LYS A 164 35.04 7.42 -12.56
CA LYS A 164 34.59 6.13 -12.04
C LYS A 164 33.17 5.80 -12.50
N VAL A 165 32.29 6.81 -12.54
CA VAL A 165 30.92 6.63 -13.05
C VAL A 165 30.94 6.39 -14.56
N LYS A 166 31.84 7.04 -15.30
CA LYS A 166 32.05 6.78 -16.73
C LYS A 166 32.44 5.33 -17.00
N GLU A 167 33.41 4.81 -16.24
CA GLU A 167 33.84 3.42 -16.33
C GLU A 167 32.71 2.46 -15.98
N LEU A 168 32.02 2.71 -14.86
CA LEU A 168 30.84 1.96 -14.42
C LEU A 168 29.78 1.85 -15.53
N LEU A 169 29.37 2.97 -16.13
CA LEU A 169 28.33 3.01 -17.16
C LEU A 169 28.81 2.42 -18.49
N SER A 170 30.10 2.53 -18.80
CA SER A 170 30.70 1.90 -19.99
C SER A 170 30.64 0.38 -19.91
N VAL A 171 31.05 -0.20 -18.78
CA VAL A 171 31.00 -1.64 -18.55
C VAL A 171 29.55 -2.12 -18.44
N ALA A 172 28.71 -1.39 -17.72
CA ALA A 172 27.30 -1.72 -17.55
C ALA A 172 26.54 -1.78 -18.89
N ARG A 173 26.83 -0.87 -19.84
CA ARG A 173 26.24 -0.90 -21.20
C ARG A 173 26.58 -2.17 -21.97
N ARG A 174 27.77 -2.73 -21.78
CA ARG A 174 28.18 -3.98 -22.45
C ARG A 174 27.52 -5.22 -21.87
N LEU A 175 27.14 -5.17 -20.59
CA LEU A 175 26.52 -6.28 -19.87
C LEU A 175 24.99 -6.19 -19.83
N GLU A 176 24.42 -5.03 -20.16
CA GLU A 176 22.97 -4.84 -20.23
C GLU A 176 22.34 -5.86 -21.18
N GLY A 177 21.26 -6.50 -20.73
CA GLY A 177 20.54 -7.52 -21.50
C GLY A 177 21.15 -8.92 -21.44
N MET A 178 22.36 -9.10 -20.91
CA MET A 178 22.93 -10.43 -20.72
C MET A 178 22.15 -11.25 -19.68
N THR A 179 22.12 -12.57 -19.87
CA THR A 179 21.52 -13.51 -18.94
C THR A 179 22.35 -13.63 -17.66
N ARG A 180 21.71 -13.50 -16.50
CA ARG A 180 22.36 -13.53 -15.17
C ARG A 180 22.23 -14.88 -14.47
N HIS A 181 21.01 -15.42 -14.40
CA HIS A 181 20.74 -16.68 -13.72
C HIS A 181 19.48 -17.34 -14.29
N ALA A 182 19.41 -18.66 -14.12
CA ALA A 182 18.22 -19.45 -14.36
C ALA A 182 17.27 -19.35 -13.16
N SER A 183 16.00 -19.15 -13.44
CA SER A 183 14.91 -19.14 -12.46
C SER A 183 13.71 -19.90 -13.02
N VAL A 184 12.81 -20.29 -12.14
CA VAL A 184 11.54 -20.89 -12.53
C VAL A 184 10.58 -19.80 -13.05
N HIS A 185 9.89 -20.05 -14.16
CA HIS A 185 8.85 -19.14 -14.64
C HIS A 185 7.74 -19.06 -13.60
N ALA A 186 7.32 -17.83 -13.27
CA ALA A 186 6.39 -17.61 -12.19
C ALA A 186 5.08 -18.38 -12.38
N ALA A 187 4.63 -18.63 -13.62
CA ALA A 187 3.35 -19.28 -13.92
C ALA A 187 3.43 -20.49 -14.88
N GLY A 188 4.55 -20.70 -15.56
CA GLY A 188 4.56 -21.46 -16.81
C GLY A 188 4.75 -22.95 -16.56
N VAL A 189 3.82 -23.76 -17.03
CA VAL A 189 3.85 -25.22 -16.95
C VAL A 189 3.70 -25.81 -18.35
N VAL A 190 4.48 -26.83 -18.65
CA VAL A 190 4.38 -27.60 -19.90
C VAL A 190 3.78 -28.96 -19.60
N ILE A 191 2.87 -29.40 -20.47
CA ILE A 191 2.29 -30.74 -20.45
C ILE A 191 2.56 -31.40 -21.80
N ALA A 192 3.39 -32.43 -21.82
CA ALA A 192 3.74 -33.16 -23.04
C ALA A 192 3.00 -34.51 -23.11
N PRO A 193 2.74 -35.05 -24.32
CA PRO A 193 2.11 -36.37 -24.48
C PRO A 193 3.07 -37.54 -24.18
N LYS A 194 4.38 -37.26 -24.10
CA LYS A 194 5.47 -38.19 -23.80
C LYS A 194 6.49 -37.50 -22.88
N PRO A 195 7.51 -38.20 -22.35
CA PRO A 195 8.52 -37.56 -21.49
C PRO A 195 9.10 -36.30 -22.14
N ILE A 196 9.19 -35.22 -21.36
CA ILE A 196 9.63 -33.91 -21.87
C ILE A 196 11.03 -34.00 -22.48
N THR A 197 11.87 -34.92 -21.99
CA THR A 197 13.21 -35.19 -22.52
C THR A 197 13.24 -35.65 -23.99
N GLU A 198 12.12 -36.13 -24.55
CA GLU A 198 12.01 -36.40 -26.00
C GLU A 198 11.89 -35.11 -26.83
N TYR A 199 11.48 -34.00 -26.21
CA TYR A 199 11.18 -32.74 -26.90
C TYR A 199 12.14 -31.61 -26.52
N ALA A 200 12.49 -31.49 -25.24
CA ALA A 200 13.30 -30.40 -24.70
C ALA A 200 14.22 -30.88 -23.56
N PRO A 201 15.44 -30.32 -23.46
CA PRO A 201 16.31 -30.59 -22.33
C PRO A 201 15.73 -30.03 -21.02
N LEU A 202 16.06 -30.66 -19.89
CA LEU A 202 15.61 -30.27 -18.56
C LEU A 202 16.76 -29.65 -17.74
N TYR A 203 16.41 -28.74 -16.84
CA TYR A 203 17.29 -28.12 -15.86
C TYR A 203 16.81 -28.49 -14.46
N LYS A 204 17.76 -28.85 -13.60
CA LYS A 204 17.50 -29.13 -12.19
C LYS A 204 18.10 -28.00 -11.36
N GLY A 205 17.24 -27.26 -10.67
CA GLY A 205 17.66 -26.16 -9.81
C GLY A 205 18.15 -26.63 -8.44
N ALA A 206 18.53 -25.67 -7.59
CA ALA A 206 19.19 -25.94 -6.32
C ALA A 206 18.27 -26.52 -5.23
N ARG A 207 16.95 -26.39 -5.39
CA ARG A 207 15.92 -26.94 -4.48
C ARG A 207 15.19 -28.13 -5.12
N ASP A 208 15.88 -28.86 -6.00
CA ASP A 208 15.35 -30.00 -6.78
C ASP A 208 14.15 -29.65 -7.70
N GLU A 209 13.92 -28.38 -8.00
CA GLU A 209 12.95 -27.96 -9.00
C GLU A 209 13.38 -28.42 -10.41
N ILE A 210 12.42 -28.96 -11.16
CA ILE A 210 12.65 -29.42 -12.53
C ILE A 210 11.97 -28.44 -13.48
N THR A 211 12.78 -27.81 -14.33
CA THR A 211 12.30 -26.92 -15.38
C THR A 211 12.76 -27.38 -16.75
N THR A 212 12.16 -26.85 -17.82
CA THR A 212 12.76 -26.90 -19.16
C THR A 212 14.11 -26.15 -19.17
N GLN A 213 14.99 -26.38 -20.14
CA GLN A 213 16.14 -25.51 -20.41
C GLN A 213 15.83 -24.42 -21.44
N TRP A 214 14.74 -24.60 -22.19
CA TRP A 214 14.25 -23.65 -23.17
C TRP A 214 13.19 -22.75 -22.56
N SER A 215 13.28 -21.45 -22.89
CA SER A 215 12.34 -20.46 -22.38
C SER A 215 11.00 -20.55 -23.12
N MET A 216 10.02 -19.77 -22.65
CA MET A 216 8.64 -19.81 -23.13
C MET A 216 8.52 -19.78 -24.67
N ASN A 217 9.25 -18.89 -25.34
CA ASN A 217 9.14 -18.72 -26.79
C ASN A 217 9.67 -19.94 -27.56
N GLU A 218 10.76 -20.55 -27.09
CA GLU A 218 11.34 -21.73 -27.71
C GLU A 218 10.45 -22.96 -27.49
N ILE A 219 9.85 -23.10 -26.30
CA ILE A 219 8.88 -24.17 -26.00
C ILE A 219 7.64 -24.07 -26.91
N GLU A 220 7.11 -22.87 -27.11
CA GLU A 220 5.98 -22.64 -28.02
C GLU A 220 6.33 -22.99 -29.47
N ARG A 221 7.55 -22.64 -29.93
CA ARG A 221 8.03 -22.97 -31.29
C ARG A 221 8.14 -24.48 -31.53
N VAL A 222 8.45 -25.25 -30.49
CA VAL A 222 8.52 -26.72 -30.55
C VAL A 222 7.12 -27.35 -30.57
N GLY A 223 6.07 -26.56 -30.32
CA GLY A 223 4.68 -26.99 -30.36
C GLY A 223 4.23 -27.72 -29.09
N LEU A 224 4.96 -27.55 -27.98
CA LEU A 224 4.54 -28.09 -26.70
C LEU A 224 3.42 -27.27 -26.10
N LEU A 225 2.51 -27.97 -25.42
CA LEU A 225 1.39 -27.34 -24.75
C LEU A 225 1.87 -26.59 -23.51
N LYS A 226 1.71 -25.27 -23.55
CA LYS A 226 1.96 -24.36 -22.42
C LYS A 226 0.64 -24.06 -21.70
N MET A 227 0.73 -23.96 -20.37
CA MET A 227 -0.31 -23.46 -19.49
C MET A 227 0.31 -22.45 -18.53
N ASP A 228 -0.34 -21.31 -18.33
CA ASP A 228 0.04 -20.38 -17.26
C ASP A 228 -0.90 -20.53 -16.06
N PHE A 229 -0.34 -21.03 -14.96
CA PHE A 229 -1.00 -21.08 -13.66
C PHE A 229 -0.50 -19.87 -12.89
N LEU A 230 -1.26 -18.78 -12.86
CA LEU A 230 -0.85 -17.56 -12.17
C LEU A 230 -1.23 -17.63 -10.69
N GLY A 231 -0.37 -17.09 -9.82
CA GLY A 231 -0.72 -16.84 -8.42
C GLY A 231 -1.22 -15.41 -8.30
N LEU A 232 -2.48 -15.23 -7.90
CA LEU A 232 -3.09 -13.92 -7.71
C LEU A 232 -3.40 -13.70 -6.23
N SER A 233 -2.74 -12.71 -5.62
CA SER A 233 -2.93 -12.37 -4.21
C SER A 233 -4.37 -11.96 -3.90
N THR A 234 -5.07 -11.31 -4.85
CA THR A 234 -6.48 -10.94 -4.75
C THR A 234 -7.39 -12.14 -4.47
N LEU A 235 -7.12 -13.31 -5.08
CA LEU A 235 -7.89 -14.53 -4.83
C LEU A 235 -7.63 -15.07 -3.42
N THR A 236 -6.38 -14.97 -2.96
CA THR A 236 -6.02 -15.28 -1.56
C THR A 236 -6.74 -14.33 -0.60
N LEU A 237 -6.87 -13.04 -0.94
CA LEU A 237 -7.56 -12.03 -0.13
C LEU A 237 -9.03 -12.40 0.06
N ILE A 238 -9.72 -12.64 -1.05
CA ILE A 238 -11.13 -13.02 -1.04
C ILE A 238 -11.32 -14.28 -0.21
N PHE A 239 -10.47 -15.29 -0.41
CA PHE A 239 -10.54 -16.56 0.31
C PHE A 239 -10.36 -16.38 1.82
N ASP A 240 -9.32 -15.64 2.24
CA ASP A 240 -9.05 -15.39 3.65
C ASP A 240 -10.17 -14.59 4.30
N ALA A 241 -10.70 -13.57 3.61
CA ALA A 241 -11.81 -12.76 4.11
C ALA A 241 -13.08 -13.59 4.30
N VAL A 242 -13.45 -14.43 3.32
CA VAL A 242 -14.63 -15.32 3.41
C VAL A 242 -14.44 -16.35 4.51
N ALA A 243 -13.25 -16.95 4.63
CA ALA A 243 -12.94 -17.89 5.72
C ALA A 243 -13.06 -17.24 7.09
N GLU A 244 -12.61 -15.99 7.24
CA GLU A 244 -12.70 -15.23 8.49
C GLU A 244 -14.14 -14.82 8.82
N ILE A 245 -14.95 -14.45 7.81
CA ILE A 245 -16.39 -14.19 7.96
C ILE A 245 -17.07 -15.44 8.50
N ARG A 246 -16.82 -16.60 7.88
CA ARG A 246 -17.35 -17.89 8.34
C ARG A 246 -16.93 -18.20 9.77
N ARG A 247 -15.65 -18.00 10.12
CA ARG A 247 -15.10 -18.30 11.45
C ARG A 247 -15.76 -17.47 12.55
N THR A 248 -16.05 -16.20 12.28
CA THR A 248 -16.51 -15.24 13.31
C THR A 248 -18.02 -15.04 13.35
N THR A 249 -18.70 -15.18 12.21
CA THR A 249 -20.15 -14.92 12.09
C THR A 249 -20.96 -16.19 11.82
N GLY A 250 -20.32 -17.28 11.38
CA GLY A 250 -21.00 -18.49 10.92
C GLY A 250 -21.66 -18.36 9.53
N VAL A 251 -21.59 -17.20 8.88
CA VAL A 251 -22.17 -16.97 7.55
C VAL A 251 -21.32 -17.64 6.47
N GLU A 252 -21.94 -18.51 5.68
CA GLU A 252 -21.35 -19.04 4.44
C GLU A 252 -21.64 -18.07 3.29
N LEU A 253 -20.69 -17.21 2.98
CA LEU A 253 -20.80 -16.25 1.89
C LEU A 253 -20.35 -16.89 0.56
N ASP A 254 -21.25 -17.02 -0.39
CA ASP A 254 -20.90 -17.38 -1.77
C ASP A 254 -20.53 -16.12 -2.56
N ILE A 255 -19.23 -15.82 -2.59
CA ILE A 255 -18.69 -14.63 -3.27
C ILE A 255 -18.94 -14.64 -4.78
N ALA A 256 -19.14 -15.80 -5.41
CA ALA A 256 -19.35 -15.90 -6.84
C ALA A 256 -20.75 -15.42 -7.27
N HIS A 257 -21.71 -15.40 -6.33
CA HIS A 257 -23.11 -15.07 -6.59
C HIS A 257 -23.59 -13.84 -5.81
N VAL A 258 -22.67 -12.96 -5.37
CA VAL A 258 -23.06 -11.68 -4.77
C VAL A 258 -23.78 -10.81 -5.79
N ALA A 259 -24.77 -10.06 -5.32
CA ALA A 259 -25.52 -9.12 -6.15
C ALA A 259 -24.58 -8.07 -6.74
N LEU A 260 -24.71 -7.79 -8.04
CA LEU A 260 -23.84 -6.86 -8.77
C LEU A 260 -24.34 -5.41 -8.74
N ASP A 261 -25.41 -5.12 -7.99
CA ASP A 261 -26.07 -3.82 -7.87
C ASP A 261 -25.99 -3.23 -6.45
N ASP A 262 -25.14 -3.77 -5.56
CA ASP A 262 -25.00 -3.29 -4.18
C ASP A 262 -24.53 -1.81 -4.13
N PRO A 263 -25.35 -0.88 -3.61
CA PRO A 263 -25.02 0.54 -3.59
C PRO A 263 -23.80 0.86 -2.72
N ARG A 264 -23.60 0.13 -1.61
CA ARG A 264 -22.46 0.34 -0.71
C ARG A 264 -21.13 0.03 -1.40
N THR A 265 -21.12 -0.99 -2.24
CA THR A 265 -19.96 -1.34 -3.07
C THR A 265 -19.60 -0.23 -4.04
N TYR A 266 -20.58 0.29 -4.79
CA TYR A 266 -20.35 1.40 -5.72
C TYR A 266 -19.95 2.71 -5.04
N GLN A 267 -20.48 2.97 -3.85
CA GLN A 267 -20.12 4.15 -3.05
C GLN A 267 -18.61 4.21 -2.79
N LEU A 268 -17.95 3.09 -2.48
CA LEU A 268 -16.49 3.04 -2.30
C LEU A 268 -15.74 3.50 -3.54
N PHE A 269 -16.18 3.08 -4.73
CA PHE A 269 -15.59 3.53 -5.98
C PHE A 269 -15.86 5.02 -6.22
N GLN A 270 -17.09 5.47 -6.01
CA GLN A 270 -17.48 6.89 -6.18
C GLN A 270 -16.69 7.83 -5.26
N ASP A 271 -16.35 7.38 -4.06
CA ASP A 271 -15.55 8.15 -3.09
C ASP A 271 -14.04 8.01 -3.33
N GLY A 272 -13.62 7.13 -4.23
CA GLY A 272 -12.21 6.82 -4.48
C GLY A 272 -11.54 6.04 -3.34
N GLN A 273 -12.31 5.36 -2.49
CA GLN A 273 -11.83 4.56 -1.36
C GLN A 273 -11.40 3.15 -1.79
N THR A 274 -10.51 3.07 -2.78
CA THR A 274 -10.18 1.81 -3.48
C THR A 274 -8.83 1.21 -3.12
N TYR A 275 -8.20 1.61 -2.01
CA TYR A 275 -7.03 0.91 -1.49
C TYR A 275 -7.33 -0.57 -1.24
N GLY A 276 -6.45 -1.47 -1.69
CA GLY A 276 -6.66 -2.92 -1.62
C GLY A 276 -7.73 -3.46 -2.58
N ILE A 277 -8.28 -2.65 -3.49
CA ILE A 277 -9.19 -3.08 -4.55
C ILE A 277 -8.40 -3.27 -5.84
N PHE A 278 -8.27 -4.52 -6.27
CA PHE A 278 -7.45 -4.93 -7.42
C PHE A 278 -7.71 -4.09 -8.67
N GLN A 279 -6.63 -3.66 -9.36
CA GLN A 279 -6.63 -2.76 -10.55
C GLN A 279 -7.05 -1.30 -10.30
N PHE A 280 -7.67 -0.96 -9.16
CA PHE A 280 -8.23 0.37 -8.93
C PHE A 280 -7.51 1.20 -7.86
N GLU A 281 -6.31 0.82 -7.42
CA GLU A 281 -5.63 1.43 -6.27
C GLU A 281 -4.82 2.71 -6.58
N SER A 282 -4.42 2.94 -7.84
CA SER A 282 -3.55 4.07 -8.17
C SER A 282 -4.22 5.42 -7.88
N SER A 283 -3.44 6.46 -7.56
CA SER A 283 -3.96 7.81 -7.33
C SER A 283 -4.81 8.31 -8.50
N GLY A 284 -4.26 8.33 -9.70
CA GLY A 284 -5.00 8.82 -10.87
C GLY A 284 -6.25 7.99 -11.20
N MET A 285 -6.28 6.69 -10.89
CA MET A 285 -7.49 5.89 -11.07
C MET A 285 -8.56 6.30 -10.05
N ARG A 286 -8.19 6.52 -8.78
CA ARG A 286 -9.10 7.04 -7.75
C ARG A 286 -9.70 8.39 -8.12
N ASP A 287 -8.91 9.27 -8.71
CA ASP A 287 -9.40 10.58 -9.17
C ASP A 287 -10.43 10.43 -10.30
N ILE A 288 -10.14 9.55 -11.26
CA ILE A 288 -11.07 9.23 -12.33
C ILE A 288 -12.35 8.61 -11.78
N LEU A 289 -12.27 7.71 -10.81
CA LEU A 289 -13.45 7.12 -10.18
C LEU A 289 -14.33 8.19 -9.48
N ARG A 290 -13.71 9.14 -8.76
CA ARG A 290 -14.43 10.27 -8.14
C ARG A 290 -15.13 11.17 -9.15
N LYS A 291 -14.50 11.39 -10.32
CA LYS A 291 -15.07 12.18 -11.42
C LYS A 291 -16.16 11.40 -12.17
N ALA A 292 -15.94 10.11 -12.44
CA ALA A 292 -16.80 9.24 -13.24
C ALA A 292 -18.01 8.70 -12.47
N LYS A 293 -17.92 8.60 -11.14
CA LYS A 293 -18.92 8.06 -10.22
C LYS A 293 -19.58 6.77 -10.73
N PRO A 294 -18.85 5.64 -10.83
CA PRO A 294 -19.38 4.37 -11.35
C PRO A 294 -20.61 3.90 -10.57
N GLN A 295 -21.62 3.39 -11.30
CA GLN A 295 -22.89 2.90 -10.75
C GLN A 295 -23.22 1.48 -11.19
N THR A 296 -22.57 0.99 -12.25
CA THR A 296 -22.77 -0.37 -12.77
C THR A 296 -21.43 -1.08 -12.98
N LEU A 297 -21.46 -2.39 -13.21
CA LEU A 297 -20.25 -3.15 -13.49
C LEU A 297 -19.65 -2.72 -14.83
N GLU A 298 -20.49 -2.40 -15.83
CA GLU A 298 -20.08 -1.88 -17.14
C GLU A 298 -19.22 -0.63 -17.03
N ASP A 299 -19.54 0.28 -16.10
CA ASP A 299 -18.70 1.45 -15.83
C ASP A 299 -17.29 1.03 -15.35
N LEU A 300 -17.19 0.06 -14.44
CA LEU A 300 -15.91 -0.44 -13.94
C LEU A 300 -15.11 -1.12 -15.06
N ILE A 301 -15.79 -1.89 -15.92
CA ILE A 301 -15.19 -2.55 -17.08
C ILE A 301 -14.59 -1.50 -18.04
N ALA A 302 -15.32 -0.40 -18.27
CA ALA A 302 -14.88 0.69 -19.15
C ALA A 302 -13.72 1.47 -18.54
N LEU A 303 -13.81 1.86 -17.27
CA LEU A 303 -12.75 2.61 -16.58
C LEU A 303 -11.46 1.81 -16.50
N ASN A 304 -11.53 0.50 -16.23
CA ASN A 304 -10.35 -0.38 -16.24
C ASN A 304 -9.70 -0.49 -17.63
N ALA A 305 -10.52 -0.51 -18.69
CA ALA A 305 -10.03 -0.51 -20.06
C ALA A 305 -9.38 0.82 -20.47
N LEU A 306 -10.00 1.94 -20.06
CA LEU A 306 -9.64 3.29 -20.49
C LEU A 306 -8.51 3.91 -19.65
N TYR A 307 -8.25 3.47 -18.42
CA TYR A 307 -7.19 4.06 -17.59
C TYR A 307 -5.78 3.64 -18.03
N ARG A 308 -5.32 4.21 -19.14
CA ARG A 308 -4.03 3.88 -19.78
C ARG A 308 -3.42 5.12 -20.43
N PRO A 309 -2.08 5.20 -20.56
CA PRO A 309 -1.41 6.38 -21.10
C PRO A 309 -1.86 6.83 -22.50
N GLY A 310 -2.36 5.91 -23.34
CA GLY A 310 -2.90 6.24 -24.66
C GLY A 310 -4.26 6.95 -24.56
N PRO A 311 -5.31 6.25 -24.11
CA PRO A 311 -6.63 6.82 -23.83
C PRO A 311 -6.67 8.11 -23.00
N LEU A 312 -5.82 8.21 -21.97
CA LEU A 312 -5.72 9.41 -21.13
C LEU A 312 -5.22 10.62 -21.94
N ARG A 313 -4.25 10.41 -22.82
CA ARG A 313 -3.69 11.48 -23.67
C ARG A 313 -4.62 11.91 -24.80
N SER A 314 -5.53 11.04 -25.24
CA SER A 314 -6.48 11.35 -26.31
C SER A 314 -7.78 12.01 -25.82
N GLY A 315 -7.95 12.22 -24.51
CA GLY A 315 -9.17 12.78 -23.93
C GLY A 315 -10.37 11.83 -23.91
N MET A 316 -10.18 10.54 -24.23
CA MET A 316 -11.29 9.56 -24.28
C MET A 316 -11.95 9.35 -22.91
N VAL A 317 -11.14 9.39 -21.84
CA VAL A 317 -11.64 9.25 -20.47
C VAL A 317 -12.51 10.45 -20.10
N ASP A 318 -12.10 11.66 -20.49
CA ASP A 318 -12.86 12.89 -20.21
C ASP A 318 -14.19 12.90 -20.98
N ASP A 319 -14.18 12.49 -22.24
CA ASP A 319 -15.39 12.32 -23.06
C ASP A 319 -16.35 11.29 -22.44
N PHE A 320 -15.83 10.14 -21.99
CA PHE A 320 -16.62 9.12 -21.31
C PHE A 320 -17.28 9.68 -20.04
N ILE A 321 -16.52 10.38 -19.20
CA ILE A 321 -17.02 11.00 -17.95
C ILE A 321 -18.05 12.08 -18.25
N ALA A 322 -17.80 12.95 -19.23
CA ALA A 322 -18.68 14.06 -19.56
C ALA A 322 -20.03 13.59 -20.13
N ARG A 323 -20.00 12.57 -20.99
CA ARG A 323 -21.21 11.95 -21.56
C ARG A 323 -22.02 11.21 -20.51
N LYS A 324 -21.35 10.40 -19.68
CA LYS A 324 -21.99 9.71 -18.55
C LYS A 324 -22.65 10.69 -17.58
N GLY A 325 -21.95 11.77 -17.24
CA GLY A 325 -22.45 12.80 -16.34
C GLY A 325 -23.54 13.70 -16.93
N GLY A 326 -23.99 13.45 -18.17
CA GLY A 326 -25.01 14.25 -18.86
C GLY A 326 -24.56 15.67 -19.24
N LYS A 327 -23.26 15.96 -19.16
CA LYS A 327 -22.70 17.28 -19.53
C LYS A 327 -22.58 17.45 -21.05
N VAL A 328 -22.43 16.34 -21.77
CA VAL A 328 -22.32 16.28 -23.22
C VAL A 328 -23.37 15.31 -23.76
N GLU A 329 -24.10 15.72 -24.78
CA GLU A 329 -25.10 14.89 -25.45
C GLU A 329 -24.43 13.68 -26.14
N ILE A 330 -24.97 12.48 -25.90
CA ILE A 330 -24.49 11.26 -26.54
C ILE A 330 -25.01 11.24 -27.98
N LYS A 331 -24.10 11.46 -28.94
CA LYS A 331 -24.42 11.40 -30.37
C LYS A 331 -23.77 10.19 -31.01
N TYR A 332 -24.59 9.40 -31.70
CA TYR A 332 -24.14 8.31 -32.54
C TYR A 332 -24.10 8.79 -33.99
N GLU A 333 -23.05 8.44 -34.73
CA GLU A 333 -22.94 8.77 -36.17
C GLU A 333 -24.02 8.08 -37.01
N LEU A 334 -24.47 6.92 -36.54
CA LEU A 334 -25.48 6.07 -37.15
C LEU A 334 -26.33 5.42 -36.04
N PRO A 335 -27.65 5.28 -36.21
CA PRO A 335 -28.52 4.60 -35.24
C PRO A 335 -28.07 3.17 -34.92
N GLU A 336 -27.51 2.46 -35.89
CA GLU A 336 -27.01 1.09 -35.76
C GLU A 336 -25.82 0.97 -34.79
N LEU A 337 -25.16 2.07 -34.45
CA LEU A 337 -24.06 2.10 -33.47
C LEU A 337 -24.56 2.14 -32.02
N GLU A 338 -25.80 2.58 -31.78
CA GLU A 338 -26.34 2.74 -30.43
C GLU A 338 -26.33 1.42 -29.65
N PRO A 339 -26.83 0.28 -30.16
CA PRO A 339 -26.81 -0.99 -29.41
C PRO A 339 -25.41 -1.49 -29.04
N ILE A 340 -24.38 -1.10 -29.80
CA ILE A 340 -22.99 -1.56 -29.62
C ILE A 340 -22.23 -0.64 -28.63
N LEU A 341 -22.53 0.66 -28.66
CA LEU A 341 -21.80 1.70 -27.94
C LEU A 341 -22.57 2.27 -26.74
N ARG A 342 -23.79 1.81 -26.47
CA ARG A 342 -24.60 2.27 -25.33
C ARG A 342 -23.88 2.12 -23.99
N ASP A 343 -23.29 0.95 -23.74
CA ASP A 343 -22.60 0.65 -22.48
C ASP A 343 -21.32 1.47 -22.27
N THR A 344 -20.86 2.18 -23.31
CA THR A 344 -19.69 3.06 -23.27
C THR A 344 -20.03 4.49 -23.65
N TYR A 345 -21.31 4.87 -23.59
CA TYR A 345 -21.81 6.22 -23.86
C TYR A 345 -21.31 6.78 -25.21
N GLY A 346 -21.27 5.94 -26.25
CA GLY A 346 -20.84 6.32 -27.60
C GLY A 346 -19.33 6.36 -27.82
N VAL A 347 -18.51 5.93 -26.86
CA VAL A 347 -17.03 5.86 -27.01
C VAL A 347 -16.64 4.45 -27.46
N ILE A 348 -15.79 4.33 -28.49
CA ILE A 348 -15.26 3.03 -28.94
C ILE A 348 -14.10 2.64 -28.01
N ALA A 349 -14.38 1.88 -26.96
CA ALA A 349 -13.40 1.49 -25.94
C ALA A 349 -12.85 0.07 -26.15
N TYR A 350 -13.64 -0.82 -26.76
CA TYR A 350 -13.33 -2.24 -26.83
C TYR A 350 -13.02 -2.75 -28.23
N GLN A 351 -12.18 -3.79 -28.29
CA GLN A 351 -11.90 -4.56 -29.50
C GLN A 351 -13.16 -5.26 -30.03
N GLU A 352 -13.95 -5.80 -29.12
CA GLU A 352 -15.22 -6.47 -29.41
C GLU A 352 -16.24 -5.50 -30.04
N GLN A 353 -16.23 -4.22 -29.65
CA GLN A 353 -17.07 -3.19 -30.28
C GLN A 353 -16.67 -2.95 -31.74
N VAL A 354 -15.36 -2.86 -32.03
CA VAL A 354 -14.86 -2.73 -33.43
C VAL A 354 -15.31 -3.94 -34.26
N MET A 355 -15.27 -5.15 -33.68
CA MET A 355 -15.72 -6.36 -34.37
C MET A 355 -17.23 -6.31 -34.67
N ARG A 356 -18.04 -5.91 -33.69
CA ARG A 356 -19.50 -5.78 -33.84
C ARG A 356 -19.88 -4.71 -34.86
N ILE A 357 -19.22 -3.55 -34.84
CA ILE A 357 -19.45 -2.49 -35.83
C ILE A 357 -19.16 -3.00 -37.25
N SER A 358 -18.09 -3.78 -37.42
CA SER A 358 -17.73 -4.34 -38.73
C SER A 358 -18.73 -5.40 -39.21
N ASN A 359 -19.23 -6.23 -38.30
CA ASN A 359 -20.25 -7.22 -38.59
C ASN A 359 -21.60 -6.56 -38.95
N GLU A 360 -22.03 -5.56 -38.18
CA GLU A 360 -23.35 -4.93 -38.33
C GLU A 360 -23.39 -3.93 -39.48
N LEU A 361 -22.35 -3.12 -39.69
CA LEU A 361 -22.36 -2.10 -40.74
C LEU A 361 -21.86 -2.63 -42.08
N ALA A 362 -20.83 -3.48 -42.09
CA ALA A 362 -20.21 -3.94 -43.33
C ALA A 362 -20.52 -5.41 -43.69
N GLY A 363 -21.22 -6.13 -42.82
CA GLY A 363 -21.57 -7.54 -43.06
C GLY A 363 -20.40 -8.51 -43.02
N PHE A 364 -19.32 -8.15 -42.33
CA PHE A 364 -18.18 -9.05 -42.11
C PHE A 364 -18.61 -10.24 -41.27
N THR A 365 -18.01 -11.42 -41.47
CA THR A 365 -18.10 -12.47 -40.44
C THR A 365 -17.38 -11.99 -39.17
N LEU A 366 -17.71 -12.55 -38.00
CA LEU A 366 -16.98 -12.20 -36.77
C LEU A 366 -15.50 -12.64 -36.84
N GLY A 367 -15.17 -13.67 -37.63
CA GLY A 367 -13.79 -14.07 -37.93
C GLY A 367 -13.05 -13.03 -38.76
N GLU A 368 -13.67 -12.50 -39.81
CA GLU A 368 -13.13 -11.41 -40.64
C GLU A 368 -12.96 -10.12 -39.84
N ALA A 369 -13.91 -9.84 -38.94
CA ALA A 369 -13.86 -8.68 -38.06
C ALA A 369 -12.67 -8.75 -37.08
N ASP A 370 -12.33 -9.94 -36.56
CA ASP A 370 -11.12 -10.14 -35.74
C ASP A 370 -9.83 -9.91 -36.56
N LEU A 371 -9.81 -10.32 -37.84
CA LEU A 371 -8.69 -10.03 -38.75
C LEU A 371 -8.52 -8.52 -38.97
N LEU A 372 -9.62 -7.79 -39.15
CA LEU A 372 -9.61 -6.32 -39.26
C LEU A 372 -9.05 -5.66 -38.00
N ARG A 373 -9.54 -6.02 -36.82
CA ARG A 373 -9.03 -5.53 -35.54
C ARG A 373 -7.52 -5.74 -35.42
N LYS A 374 -7.01 -6.91 -35.81
CA LYS A 374 -5.58 -7.22 -35.76
C LYS A 374 -4.76 -6.38 -36.75
N ALA A 375 -5.31 -6.12 -37.94
CA ALA A 375 -4.70 -5.23 -38.92
C ALA A 375 -4.60 -3.79 -38.40
N MET A 376 -5.66 -3.28 -37.77
CA MET A 376 -5.69 -1.97 -37.11
C MET A 376 -4.63 -1.87 -36.01
N GLY A 377 -4.50 -2.90 -35.17
CA GLY A 377 -3.49 -2.92 -34.10
C GLY A 377 -2.04 -2.92 -34.61
N LYS A 378 -1.78 -3.54 -35.77
CA LYS A 378 -0.44 -3.57 -36.39
C LYS A 378 -0.13 -2.37 -37.27
N LYS A 379 -1.11 -1.51 -37.58
CA LYS A 379 -0.99 -0.34 -38.47
C LYS A 379 -0.35 -0.66 -39.82
N ASN A 380 -0.69 -1.80 -40.42
CA ASN A 380 -0.22 -2.15 -41.76
C ASN A 380 -1.03 -1.37 -42.81
N ALA A 381 -0.40 -0.41 -43.48
CA ALA A 381 -1.04 0.50 -44.41
C ALA A 381 -1.77 -0.22 -45.56
N ASP A 382 -1.12 -1.18 -46.22
CA ASP A 382 -1.67 -1.89 -47.37
C ASP A 382 -2.89 -2.73 -46.99
N VAL A 383 -2.81 -3.44 -45.85
CA VAL A 383 -3.91 -4.25 -45.34
C VAL A 383 -5.07 -3.37 -44.89
N MET A 384 -4.79 -2.23 -44.25
CA MET A 384 -5.81 -1.28 -43.82
C MET A 384 -6.59 -0.68 -45.00
N GLN A 385 -5.90 -0.34 -46.10
CA GLN A 385 -6.57 0.20 -47.28
C GLN A 385 -7.48 -0.83 -47.95
N ALA A 386 -7.02 -2.08 -48.05
CA ALA A 386 -7.85 -3.18 -48.58
C ALA A 386 -9.09 -3.42 -47.70
N GLN A 387 -8.92 -3.42 -46.38
CA GLN A 387 -10.04 -3.60 -45.45
C GLN A 387 -11.02 -2.42 -45.47
N ARG A 388 -10.51 -1.19 -45.63
CA ARG A 388 -11.35 0.02 -45.78
C ARG A 388 -12.26 -0.08 -47.01
N ALA A 389 -11.71 -0.47 -48.16
CA ALA A 389 -12.50 -0.64 -49.38
C ALA A 389 -13.58 -1.71 -49.21
N ARG A 390 -13.23 -2.83 -48.56
CA ARG A 390 -14.16 -3.90 -48.26
C ARG A 390 -15.26 -3.47 -47.29
N PHE A 391 -14.91 -2.70 -46.26
CA PHE A 391 -15.86 -2.15 -45.30
C PHE A 391 -16.85 -1.19 -45.95
N THR A 392 -16.38 -0.27 -46.79
CA THR A 392 -17.26 0.70 -47.48
C THR A 392 -18.16 0.03 -48.52
N GLU A 393 -17.67 -0.97 -49.24
CA GLU A 393 -18.51 -1.76 -50.16
C GLU A 393 -19.59 -2.53 -49.40
N GLY A 394 -19.24 -3.17 -48.29
CA GLY A 394 -20.19 -3.86 -47.41
C GLY A 394 -21.25 -2.91 -46.84
N ALA A 395 -20.83 -1.73 -46.37
CA ALA A 395 -21.71 -0.70 -45.85
C ALA A 395 -22.69 -0.15 -46.91
N LYS A 396 -22.22 0.06 -48.14
CA LYS A 396 -23.08 0.42 -49.28
C LYS A 396 -24.16 -0.64 -49.54
N LYS A 397 -23.81 -1.93 -49.47
CA LYS A 397 -24.77 -3.04 -49.64
C LYS A 397 -25.82 -3.07 -48.53
N ARG A 398 -25.52 -2.54 -47.34
CA ARG A 398 -26.45 -2.39 -46.21
C ARG A 398 -27.19 -1.04 -46.18
N GLY A 399 -27.05 -0.21 -47.21
CA GLY A 399 -27.78 1.06 -47.34
C GLY A 399 -27.13 2.25 -46.64
N ILE A 400 -25.89 2.12 -46.15
CA ILE A 400 -25.15 3.20 -45.50
C ILE A 400 -24.39 4.02 -46.55
N SER A 401 -24.47 5.35 -46.46
CA SER A 401 -23.75 6.24 -47.38
C SER A 401 -22.23 6.06 -47.26
N GLU A 402 -21.51 6.17 -48.38
CA GLU A 402 -20.05 6.07 -48.41
C GLU A 402 -19.36 7.07 -47.47
N ARG A 403 -19.92 8.28 -47.36
CA ARG A 403 -19.44 9.32 -46.46
C ARG A 403 -19.51 8.88 -45.00
N ASN A 404 -20.65 8.33 -44.58
CA ASN A 404 -20.83 7.87 -43.20
C ASN A 404 -19.98 6.62 -42.94
N ALA A 405 -19.93 5.68 -43.87
CA ALA A 405 -19.10 4.48 -43.75
C ALA A 405 -17.60 4.83 -43.59
N THR A 406 -17.10 5.78 -44.39
CA THR A 406 -15.72 6.25 -44.30
C THR A 406 -15.45 6.91 -42.95
N ARG A 407 -16.35 7.78 -42.49
CA ARG A 407 -16.24 8.45 -41.19
C ARG A 407 -16.23 7.47 -40.02
N VAL A 408 -17.09 6.46 -40.04
CA VAL A 408 -17.09 5.40 -39.00
C VAL A 408 -15.80 4.59 -39.04
N PHE A 409 -15.28 4.28 -40.24
CA PHE A 409 -13.99 3.58 -40.36
C PHE A 409 -12.83 4.42 -39.82
N ASP A 410 -12.80 5.73 -40.07
CA ASP A 410 -11.79 6.65 -39.53
C ASP A 410 -11.83 6.67 -37.99
N LEU A 411 -13.03 6.70 -37.41
CA LEU A 411 -13.22 6.61 -35.95
C LEU A 411 -12.70 5.27 -35.42
N MET A 412 -13.05 4.15 -36.05
CA MET A 412 -12.53 2.84 -35.66
C MET A 412 -11.01 2.78 -35.74
N GLU A 413 -10.40 3.27 -36.82
CA GLU A 413 -8.94 3.29 -36.98
C GLU A 413 -8.25 4.13 -35.90
N HIS A 414 -8.81 5.30 -35.58
CA HIS A 414 -8.32 6.17 -34.52
C HIS A 414 -8.35 5.46 -33.15
N PHE A 415 -9.46 4.80 -32.82
CA PHE A 415 -9.68 4.18 -31.51
C PHE A 415 -9.09 2.77 -31.38
N ALA A 416 -8.97 2.02 -32.47
CA ALA A 416 -8.44 0.65 -32.46
C ALA A 416 -6.97 0.58 -32.03
N GLY A 417 -6.20 1.67 -32.18
CA GLY A 417 -4.86 1.78 -31.59
C GLY A 417 -4.85 1.71 -30.05
N TYR A 418 -6.00 1.95 -29.42
CA TYR A 418 -6.17 1.97 -27.96
C TYR A 418 -7.24 0.99 -27.45
N GLY A 419 -7.98 0.33 -28.35
CA GLY A 419 -9.07 -0.58 -28.01
C GLY A 419 -8.60 -1.75 -27.14
N PHE A 420 -9.33 -1.98 -26.06
CA PHE A 420 -8.99 -3.03 -25.09
C PHE A 420 -9.85 -4.29 -25.25
N ASN A 421 -9.39 -5.43 -24.75
CA ASN A 421 -10.16 -6.67 -24.79
C ASN A 421 -11.22 -6.64 -23.67
N LYS A 422 -12.51 -6.56 -24.05
CA LYS A 422 -13.65 -6.50 -23.12
C LYS A 422 -13.70 -7.73 -22.23
N SER A 423 -13.43 -8.91 -22.78
CA SER A 423 -13.45 -10.19 -22.05
C SER A 423 -12.49 -10.18 -20.84
N HIS A 424 -11.24 -9.77 -21.05
CA HIS A 424 -10.25 -9.60 -19.99
C HIS A 424 -10.64 -8.51 -18.98
N SER A 425 -11.10 -7.36 -19.46
CA SER A 425 -11.52 -6.25 -18.58
C SER A 425 -12.68 -6.67 -17.68
N THR A 426 -13.64 -7.43 -18.22
CA THR A 426 -14.84 -7.92 -17.53
C THR A 426 -14.47 -8.84 -16.38
N ALA A 427 -13.64 -9.85 -16.64
CA ALA A 427 -13.24 -10.80 -15.61
C ALA A 427 -12.49 -10.12 -14.44
N TYR A 428 -11.62 -9.15 -14.75
CA TYR A 428 -10.88 -8.43 -13.70
C TYR A 428 -11.72 -7.39 -12.97
N ALA A 429 -12.66 -6.72 -13.67
CA ALA A 429 -13.62 -5.83 -13.03
C ALA A 429 -14.55 -6.60 -12.08
N LEU A 430 -14.92 -7.84 -12.40
CA LEU A 430 -15.69 -8.70 -11.50
C LEU A 430 -14.92 -9.02 -10.21
N LEU A 431 -13.62 -9.34 -10.30
CA LEU A 431 -12.76 -9.50 -9.11
C LEU A 431 -12.65 -8.21 -8.29
N ALA A 432 -12.50 -7.07 -8.97
CA ALA A 432 -12.48 -5.77 -8.30
C ALA A 432 -13.81 -5.49 -7.58
N TYR A 433 -14.94 -5.84 -8.20
CA TYR A 433 -16.25 -5.71 -7.59
C TYR A 433 -16.40 -6.61 -6.36
N GLN A 434 -16.01 -7.88 -6.45
CA GLN A 434 -16.06 -8.83 -5.33
C GLN A 434 -15.21 -8.38 -4.14
N THR A 435 -14.00 -7.86 -4.41
CA THR A 435 -13.14 -7.29 -3.36
C THR A 435 -13.75 -6.02 -2.74
N ALA A 436 -14.31 -5.13 -3.56
CA ALA A 436 -15.02 -3.95 -3.09
C ALA A 436 -16.25 -4.32 -2.25
N TYR A 437 -16.99 -5.35 -2.64
CA TYR A 437 -18.14 -5.87 -1.91
C TYR A 437 -17.74 -6.32 -0.50
N LEU A 438 -16.67 -7.09 -0.36
CA LEU A 438 -16.13 -7.47 0.94
C LEU A 438 -15.69 -6.25 1.75
N LYS A 439 -15.03 -5.28 1.12
CA LYS A 439 -14.59 -4.04 1.79
C LYS A 439 -15.75 -3.17 2.29
N ALA A 440 -16.87 -3.15 1.57
CA ALA A 440 -18.06 -2.37 1.89
C ALA A 440 -18.92 -3.06 2.97
N ASN A 441 -19.10 -4.37 2.86
CA ASN A 441 -20.07 -5.13 3.64
C ASN A 441 -19.45 -5.83 4.86
N TYR A 442 -18.17 -6.18 4.80
CA TYR A 442 -17.41 -6.87 5.85
C TYR A 442 -16.03 -6.20 6.08
N PRO A 443 -16.00 -4.91 6.49
CA PRO A 443 -14.79 -4.11 6.49
C PRO A 443 -13.69 -4.66 7.41
N TRP A 444 -14.03 -5.24 8.56
CA TRP A 444 -13.05 -5.79 9.51
C TRP A 444 -12.39 -7.06 8.95
N HIS A 445 -13.17 -7.94 8.33
CA HIS A 445 -12.70 -9.17 7.71
C HIS A 445 -11.85 -8.90 6.47
N PHE A 446 -12.29 -7.95 5.63
CA PHE A 446 -11.51 -7.47 4.50
C PHE A 446 -10.17 -6.87 4.95
N ALA A 447 -10.19 -6.01 5.98
CA ALA A 447 -8.97 -5.42 6.53
C ALA A 447 -8.02 -6.49 7.08
N ALA A 448 -8.53 -7.47 7.85
CA ALA A 448 -7.71 -8.57 8.36
C ALA A 448 -7.02 -9.36 7.22
N ALA A 449 -7.75 -9.69 6.16
CA ALA A 449 -7.20 -10.40 5.01
C ALA A 449 -6.18 -9.55 4.24
N LEU A 450 -6.49 -8.27 3.96
CA LEU A 450 -5.60 -7.35 3.25
C LEU A 450 -4.29 -7.12 4.01
N LEU A 451 -4.39 -6.81 5.30
CA LEU A 451 -3.22 -6.58 6.18
C LEU A 451 -2.34 -7.84 6.28
N THR A 452 -2.94 -9.03 6.26
CA THR A 452 -2.20 -10.31 6.28
C THR A 452 -1.41 -10.52 4.99
N ILE A 453 -1.99 -10.23 3.84
CA ILE A 453 -1.32 -10.41 2.54
C ILE A 453 -0.15 -9.44 2.39
N GLU A 454 -0.31 -8.22 2.90
CA GLU A 454 0.66 -7.15 2.76
C GLU A 454 1.56 -7.02 4.00
N ALA A 455 1.51 -8.00 4.91
CA ALA A 455 2.27 -8.02 6.16
C ALA A 455 3.79 -7.90 5.97
N GLN A 456 4.33 -8.40 4.85
CA GLN A 456 5.75 -8.33 4.52
C GLN A 456 6.14 -7.02 3.83
N ASN A 457 5.17 -6.21 3.37
CA ASN A 457 5.39 -4.94 2.70
C ASN A 457 5.06 -3.78 3.64
N THR A 458 6.05 -3.32 4.40
CA THR A 458 5.87 -2.33 5.46
C THR A 458 5.30 -1.01 4.96
N ASP A 459 5.67 -0.59 3.75
CA ASP A 459 5.22 0.68 3.17
C ASP A 459 3.72 0.62 2.84
N LYS A 460 3.28 -0.50 2.22
CA LYS A 460 1.86 -0.72 1.95
C LYS A 460 1.06 -0.97 3.23
N LEU A 461 1.61 -1.73 4.18
CA LEU A 461 0.97 -2.02 5.44
C LEU A 461 0.65 -0.72 6.20
N ALA A 462 1.60 0.22 6.24
CA ALA A 462 1.38 1.54 6.85
C ALA A 462 0.23 2.31 6.17
N VAL A 463 0.16 2.29 4.84
CA VAL A 463 -0.93 2.92 4.09
C VAL A 463 -2.29 2.30 4.43
N TYR A 464 -2.41 0.97 4.44
CA TYR A 464 -3.66 0.28 4.75
C TYR A 464 -4.08 0.44 6.22
N LEU A 465 -3.13 0.52 7.14
CA LEU A 465 -3.41 0.82 8.55
C LEU A 465 -3.87 2.27 8.75
N GLY A 466 -3.31 3.21 7.98
CA GLY A 466 -3.83 4.58 7.90
C GLY A 466 -5.29 4.60 7.45
N GLU A 467 -5.61 3.90 6.36
CA GLU A 467 -6.99 3.78 5.87
C GLU A 467 -7.92 3.13 6.92
N CYS A 468 -7.46 2.11 7.64
CA CYS A 468 -8.24 1.52 8.73
C CYS A 468 -8.62 2.56 9.79
N ARG A 469 -7.69 3.46 10.17
CA ARG A 469 -7.96 4.55 11.10
C ARG A 469 -8.96 5.56 10.54
N GLU A 470 -8.78 5.98 9.29
CA GLU A 470 -9.69 6.92 8.61
C GLU A 470 -11.13 6.37 8.54
N ARG A 471 -11.26 5.06 8.32
CA ARG A 471 -12.56 4.36 8.24
C ARG A 471 -13.11 3.91 9.60
N GLY A 472 -12.43 4.23 10.70
CA GLY A 472 -12.86 3.82 12.04
C GLY A 472 -12.84 2.32 12.29
N ILE A 473 -11.96 1.58 11.60
CA ILE A 473 -11.72 0.15 11.83
C ILE A 473 -10.72 0.02 13.00
N PRO A 474 -11.14 -0.51 14.17
CA PRO A 474 -10.26 -0.66 15.31
C PRO A 474 -9.24 -1.77 15.02
N VAL A 475 -7.97 -1.39 14.91
CA VAL A 475 -6.85 -2.33 14.86
C VAL A 475 -6.26 -2.40 16.26
N LEU A 476 -6.13 -3.61 16.81
CA LEU A 476 -5.63 -3.89 18.16
C LEU A 476 -4.16 -4.31 18.10
N PRO A 477 -3.34 -4.01 19.11
CA PRO A 477 -1.91 -4.32 19.10
C PRO A 477 -1.69 -5.83 19.11
N PRO A 478 -0.50 -6.33 18.72
CA PRO A 478 -0.22 -7.75 18.87
C PRO A 478 -0.27 -8.17 20.34
N ASP A 479 -0.62 -9.42 20.60
CA ASP A 479 -0.61 -10.03 21.93
C ASP A 479 -0.29 -11.52 21.79
N ILE A 480 0.74 -12.02 22.47
CA ILE A 480 1.11 -13.44 22.46
C ILE A 480 -0.04 -14.37 22.91
N ASN A 481 -0.97 -13.89 23.73
CA ASN A 481 -2.08 -14.67 24.27
C ASN A 481 -3.30 -14.72 23.33
N GLU A 482 -3.43 -13.77 22.39
CA GLU A 482 -4.61 -13.66 21.53
C GLU A 482 -4.28 -13.69 20.03
N SER A 483 -3.21 -13.03 19.61
CA SER A 483 -2.82 -12.91 18.21
C SER A 483 -2.57 -14.28 17.58
N GLN A 484 -2.92 -14.39 16.31
CA GLN A 484 -2.60 -15.54 15.47
C GLN A 484 -1.40 -15.20 14.57
N LEU A 485 -1.06 -16.14 13.70
CA LEU A 485 -0.07 -15.93 12.65
C LEU A 485 -0.49 -14.77 11.74
N ALA A 486 -1.73 -14.81 11.23
CA ALA A 486 -2.37 -13.77 10.44
C ALA A 486 -3.09 -12.71 11.31
N PHE A 487 -3.46 -11.57 10.72
CA PHE A 487 -4.42 -10.65 11.34
C PHE A 487 -5.77 -11.35 11.47
N THR A 488 -6.45 -11.14 12.59
CA THR A 488 -7.72 -11.83 12.90
C THR A 488 -8.75 -10.90 13.48
N VAL A 489 -10.02 -11.15 13.17
CA VAL A 489 -11.16 -10.42 13.70
C VAL A 489 -11.52 -10.98 15.07
N THR A 490 -11.64 -10.07 16.03
CA THR A 490 -12.07 -10.31 17.41
C THR A 490 -13.32 -9.47 17.70
N ALA A 491 -13.90 -9.62 18.90
CA ALA A 491 -15.06 -8.83 19.30
C ALA A 491 -14.76 -7.32 19.34
N ASP A 492 -13.53 -6.96 19.69
CA ASP A 492 -13.12 -5.56 19.90
C ASP A 492 -12.45 -4.92 18.67
N GLY A 493 -12.15 -5.72 17.63
CA GLY A 493 -11.52 -5.23 16.40
C GLY A 493 -10.62 -6.24 15.70
N VAL A 494 -9.78 -5.74 14.80
CA VAL A 494 -8.80 -6.53 14.05
C VAL A 494 -7.49 -6.62 14.85
N ARG A 495 -7.20 -7.80 15.39
CA ARG A 495 -5.98 -8.09 16.15
C ARG A 495 -4.78 -8.24 15.22
N PHE A 496 -3.67 -7.58 15.56
CA PHE A 496 -2.43 -7.63 14.79
C PHE A 496 -1.89 -9.07 14.65
N GLY A 497 -1.52 -9.45 13.42
CA GLY A 497 -0.91 -10.75 13.15
C GLY A 497 0.57 -10.77 13.51
N LEU A 498 1.02 -11.85 14.15
CA LEU A 498 2.42 -11.95 14.61
C LEU A 498 3.43 -11.95 13.46
N THR A 499 3.05 -12.38 12.24
CA THR A 499 3.95 -12.36 11.07
C THR A 499 4.26 -10.98 10.53
N ALA A 500 3.46 -9.96 10.90
CA ALA A 500 3.69 -8.58 10.49
C ALA A 500 4.72 -7.87 11.38
N ILE A 501 5.16 -8.49 12.48
CA ILE A 501 6.21 -7.94 13.34
C ILE A 501 7.57 -8.17 12.68
N LYS A 502 8.33 -7.10 12.45
CA LYS A 502 9.67 -7.22 11.86
C LYS A 502 10.58 -8.10 12.70
N ASN A 503 11.46 -8.83 12.02
CA ASN A 503 12.40 -9.79 12.60
C ASN A 503 11.79 -11.04 13.25
N VAL A 504 10.46 -11.22 13.24
CA VAL A 504 9.80 -12.40 13.81
C VAL A 504 9.51 -13.41 12.69
N GLY A 505 10.20 -14.56 12.71
CA GLY A 505 10.01 -15.60 11.69
C GLY A 505 8.77 -16.47 11.94
N GLU A 506 8.17 -17.00 10.87
CA GLU A 506 6.98 -17.86 10.96
C GLU A 506 7.19 -19.11 11.84
N GLY A 507 8.37 -19.74 11.76
CA GLY A 507 8.71 -20.89 12.60
C GLY A 507 8.71 -20.58 14.10
N ALA A 508 9.20 -19.40 14.49
CA ALA A 508 9.16 -18.93 15.87
C ALA A 508 7.72 -18.72 16.36
N ILE A 509 6.88 -18.12 15.51
CA ILE A 509 5.45 -17.90 15.81
C ILE A 509 4.73 -19.23 15.98
N ARG A 510 4.96 -20.21 15.09
CA ARG A 510 4.36 -21.54 15.20
C ARG A 510 4.75 -22.23 16.51
N SER A 511 6.02 -22.14 16.91
CA SER A 511 6.46 -22.66 18.22
C SER A 511 5.71 -22.00 19.37
N LEU A 512 5.54 -20.67 19.34
CA LEU A 512 4.80 -19.93 20.38
C LEU A 512 3.33 -20.36 20.43
N LEU A 513 2.68 -20.53 19.28
CA LEU A 513 1.29 -20.95 19.19
C LEU A 513 1.08 -22.38 19.74
N GLU A 514 2.01 -23.30 19.51
CA GLU A 514 1.96 -24.65 20.09
C GLU A 514 2.13 -24.62 21.62
N VAL A 515 3.04 -23.80 22.15
CA VAL A 515 3.17 -23.59 23.60
C VAL A 515 1.87 -23.06 24.20
N ARG A 516 1.27 -22.03 23.58
CA ARG A 516 -0.03 -21.49 23.99
C ARG A 516 -1.15 -22.53 23.94
N LYS A 517 -1.16 -23.40 22.93
CA LYS A 517 -2.14 -24.48 22.80
C LYS A 517 -1.97 -25.54 23.90
N ALA A 518 -0.74 -25.83 24.32
CA ALA A 518 -0.45 -26.79 25.37
C ALA A 518 -0.73 -26.26 26.78
N ARG A 519 -0.34 -25.01 27.07
CA ARG A 519 -0.45 -24.42 28.42
C ARG A 519 -1.69 -23.56 28.65
N GLY A 520 -2.33 -23.07 27.59
CA GLY A 520 -3.37 -22.06 27.69
C GLY A 520 -2.77 -20.65 27.78
N ARG A 521 -3.27 -19.83 28.71
CA ARG A 521 -2.82 -18.44 28.88
C ARG A 521 -1.42 -18.40 29.47
N ILE A 522 -0.50 -17.72 28.80
CA ILE A 522 0.88 -17.52 29.22
C ILE A 522 0.93 -16.34 30.19
N THR A 523 1.49 -16.58 31.38
CA THR A 523 1.43 -15.62 32.50
C THR A 523 2.75 -14.93 32.78
N SER A 524 3.88 -15.52 32.38
CA SER A 524 5.20 -14.91 32.59
C SER A 524 6.18 -15.22 31.45
N LEU A 525 7.26 -14.43 31.40
CA LEU A 525 8.35 -14.62 30.43
C LEU A 525 9.12 -15.92 30.69
N HIS A 526 9.26 -16.33 31.96
CA HIS A 526 9.89 -17.60 32.33
C HIS A 526 9.08 -18.78 31.82
N GLU A 527 7.76 -18.76 32.06
CA GLU A 527 6.84 -19.79 31.58
C GLU A 527 6.89 -19.94 30.05
N LEU A 528 6.94 -18.80 29.35
CA LEU A 528 7.07 -18.80 27.88
C LEU A 528 8.35 -19.52 27.44
N CYS A 529 9.48 -19.31 28.11
CA CYS A 529 10.77 -19.90 27.73
C CYS A 529 10.92 -21.39 28.09
N GLU A 530 10.09 -21.94 28.98
CA GLU A 530 10.22 -23.34 29.45
C GLU A 530 9.97 -24.38 28.36
N ASP A 531 9.03 -24.14 27.44
CA ASP A 531 8.62 -25.10 26.41
C ASP A 531 8.84 -24.61 24.97
N LEU A 532 9.39 -23.41 24.81
CA LEU A 532 9.57 -22.79 23.50
C LEU A 532 10.91 -23.21 22.86
N ASP A 533 10.94 -23.39 21.53
CA ASP A 533 12.19 -23.71 20.83
C ASP A 533 13.09 -22.46 20.74
N LEU A 534 14.01 -22.34 21.70
CA LEU A 534 14.94 -21.22 21.84
C LEU A 534 15.93 -21.11 20.66
N ARG A 535 16.05 -22.11 19.77
CA ARG A 535 16.85 -22.00 18.53
C ARG A 535 16.13 -21.15 17.48
N LEU A 536 14.81 -21.24 17.44
CA LEU A 536 13.96 -20.44 16.55
C LEU A 536 13.70 -19.06 17.16
N MET A 537 13.62 -18.99 18.49
CA MET A 537 13.34 -17.78 19.25
C MET A 537 14.62 -17.20 19.88
N ASN A 538 15.39 -16.51 19.04
CA ASN A 538 16.58 -15.80 19.50
C ASN A 538 16.23 -14.47 20.21
N LYS A 539 17.24 -13.88 20.88
CA LYS A 539 17.10 -12.62 21.61
C LYS A 539 16.46 -11.49 20.78
N ARG A 540 16.88 -11.33 19.51
CA ARG A 540 16.36 -10.29 18.61
C ARG A 540 14.85 -10.40 18.34
N VAL A 541 14.34 -11.63 18.28
CA VAL A 541 12.91 -11.87 18.12
C VAL A 541 12.16 -11.49 19.40
N PHE A 542 12.69 -11.79 20.60
CA PHE A 542 12.07 -11.38 21.87
C PHE A 542 12.05 -9.86 22.00
N GLU A 543 13.18 -9.21 21.70
CA GLU A 543 13.29 -7.75 21.67
C GLU A 543 12.23 -7.15 20.74
N SER A 544 12.02 -7.75 19.56
CA SER A 544 11.01 -7.29 18.61
C SER A 544 9.58 -7.49 19.13
N LEU A 545 9.28 -8.61 19.79
CA LEU A 545 7.98 -8.86 20.43
C LEU A 545 7.69 -7.90 21.58
N VAL A 546 8.69 -7.59 22.43
CA VAL A 546 8.56 -6.62 23.53
C VAL A 546 8.32 -5.22 22.97
N LYS A 547 9.17 -4.78 22.05
CA LYS A 547 9.06 -3.45 21.41
C LYS A 547 7.71 -3.26 20.69
N ALA A 548 7.21 -4.32 20.05
CA ALA A 548 5.90 -4.34 19.38
C ALA A 548 4.70 -4.34 20.35
N GLY A 549 4.91 -4.55 21.65
CA GLY A 549 3.85 -4.67 22.64
C GLY A 549 3.19 -6.05 22.73
N ALA A 550 3.70 -7.05 22.00
CA ALA A 550 3.13 -8.39 21.98
C ALA A 550 3.15 -9.08 23.36
N LEU A 551 4.09 -8.67 24.22
CA LEU A 551 4.31 -9.25 25.55
C LEU A 551 3.70 -8.40 26.68
N ASP A 552 2.99 -7.30 26.37
CA ASP A 552 2.41 -6.41 27.36
C ASP A 552 1.40 -7.13 28.28
N SER A 553 0.71 -8.16 27.75
CA SER A 553 -0.27 -8.97 28.51
C SER A 553 0.35 -9.80 29.63
N LEU A 554 1.67 -10.01 29.63
CA LEU A 554 2.39 -10.67 30.72
C LEU A 554 2.41 -9.82 32.00
N ALA A 555 2.23 -8.49 31.90
CA ALA A 555 2.14 -7.62 33.07
C ALA A 555 0.93 -7.95 33.96
N ALA A 556 -0.15 -8.48 33.39
CA ALA A 556 -1.34 -8.87 34.13
C ALA A 556 -1.13 -10.15 34.98
N GLY A 557 -0.07 -10.91 34.72
CA GLY A 557 0.33 -12.09 35.50
C GLY A 557 1.27 -11.77 36.67
N ASP A 558 1.78 -10.54 36.75
CA ASP A 558 2.72 -10.09 37.76
C ASP A 558 2.05 -9.02 38.67
N PRO A 559 1.83 -9.32 39.96
CA PRO A 559 1.23 -8.38 40.91
C PRO A 559 1.98 -7.04 41.04
N THR A 560 3.25 -6.99 40.62
CA THR A 560 4.09 -5.77 40.66
C THR A 560 3.96 -4.90 39.41
N LEU A 561 3.27 -5.37 38.37
CA LEU A 561 3.09 -4.70 37.08
C LEU A 561 1.62 -4.43 36.74
N GLU A 562 0.68 -4.94 37.53
CA GLU A 562 -0.74 -4.71 37.36
C GLU A 562 -1.08 -3.21 37.54
N GLY A 563 -1.60 -2.57 36.48
CA GLY A 563 -1.90 -1.14 36.45
C GLY A 563 -0.71 -0.22 36.11
N VAL A 564 0.48 -0.78 35.82
CA VAL A 564 1.66 -0.02 35.40
C VAL A 564 1.59 0.30 33.89
N ALA A 565 1.95 1.53 33.52
CA ALA A 565 1.93 1.97 32.12
C ALA A 565 2.95 1.19 31.25
N SER A 566 2.62 0.99 29.96
CA SER A 566 3.46 0.24 29.01
C SER A 566 4.92 0.72 28.95
N VAL A 567 5.12 2.04 29.11
CA VAL A 567 6.44 2.71 29.13
C VAL A 567 7.36 2.20 30.24
N ALA A 568 6.81 1.63 31.32
CA ALA A 568 7.57 1.05 32.42
C ALA A 568 7.58 -0.49 32.39
N VAL A 569 6.58 -1.13 31.78
CA VAL A 569 6.51 -2.59 31.62
C VAL A 569 7.52 -3.12 30.60
N ARG A 570 7.54 -2.55 29.38
CA ARG A 570 8.38 -3.04 28.28
C ARG A 570 9.89 -2.98 28.55
N PRO A 571 10.48 -1.94 29.18
CA PRO A 571 11.89 -1.95 29.55
C PRO A 571 12.26 -3.08 30.52
N ARG A 572 11.39 -3.38 31.48
CA ARG A 572 11.58 -4.47 32.46
C ARG A 572 11.50 -5.84 31.79
N LEU A 573 10.56 -6.03 30.86
CA LEU A 573 10.49 -7.23 30.01
C LEU A 573 11.77 -7.38 29.19
N LEU A 574 12.26 -6.31 28.56
CA LEU A 574 13.47 -6.32 27.74
C LEU A 574 14.70 -6.74 28.56
N ALA A 575 14.84 -6.19 29.77
CA ALA A 575 15.93 -6.52 30.69
C ALA A 575 15.83 -7.97 31.22
N GLY A 576 14.62 -8.54 31.28
CA GLY A 576 14.38 -9.92 31.73
C GLY A 576 14.63 -11.02 30.69
N ILE A 577 14.83 -10.67 29.41
CA ILE A 577 14.94 -11.66 28.31
C ILE A 577 16.07 -12.66 28.55
N ASP A 578 17.27 -12.19 28.91
CA ASP A 578 18.45 -13.06 29.03
C ASP A 578 18.24 -14.08 30.18
N ALA A 579 17.78 -13.62 31.34
CA ALA A 579 17.50 -14.46 32.50
C ALA A 579 16.40 -15.50 32.21
N ALA A 580 15.34 -15.11 31.50
CA ALA A 580 14.26 -16.02 31.12
C ALA A 580 14.72 -17.08 30.10
N CYS A 581 15.54 -16.70 29.12
CA CYS A 581 16.14 -17.66 28.17
C CYS A 581 17.03 -18.67 28.88
N GLU A 582 17.86 -18.23 29.84
CA GLU A 582 18.71 -19.11 30.65
C GLU A 582 17.91 -20.07 31.54
N HIS A 583 16.81 -19.59 32.13
CA HIS A 583 15.86 -20.43 32.87
C HIS A 583 15.27 -21.51 31.96
N GLY A 584 14.69 -21.12 30.82
CA GLY A 584 14.12 -22.06 29.86
C GLY A 584 15.12 -23.10 29.36
N ALA A 585 16.34 -22.67 29.03
CA ALA A 585 17.40 -23.57 28.59
C ALA A 585 17.84 -24.57 29.68
N ARG A 586 17.87 -24.15 30.96
CA ARG A 586 18.12 -25.06 32.09
C ARG A 586 16.97 -26.07 32.24
N HIS A 587 15.73 -25.59 32.27
CA HIS A 587 14.55 -26.43 32.42
C HIS A 587 14.45 -27.51 31.32
N GLN A 588 14.71 -27.14 30.06
CA GLN A 588 14.71 -28.08 28.93
C GLN A 588 15.86 -29.11 29.02
N ARG A 589 17.04 -28.71 29.52
CA ARG A 589 18.15 -29.64 29.78
C ARG A 589 17.79 -30.63 30.86
N ASP A 590 17.32 -30.17 32.01
CA ASP A 590 16.95 -31.03 33.15
C ASP A 590 15.87 -32.05 32.76
N LYS A 591 14.90 -31.63 31.92
CA LYS A 591 13.85 -32.49 31.35
C LYS A 591 14.40 -33.53 30.37
N SER A 592 15.36 -33.16 29.52
CA SER A 592 15.96 -34.08 28.53
C SER A 592 16.97 -35.05 29.15
N GLU A 593 17.61 -34.67 30.26
CA GLU A 593 18.50 -35.51 31.06
C GLU A 593 17.73 -36.43 32.03
N GLY A 594 16.38 -36.36 32.06
CA GLY A 594 15.54 -37.23 32.86
C GLY A 594 15.57 -36.93 34.36
N GLN A 595 16.08 -35.76 34.78
CA GLN A 595 16.09 -35.31 36.17
C GLN A 595 14.73 -34.73 36.59
N ALA A 596 13.64 -35.48 36.39
CA ALA A 596 12.39 -35.17 37.05
C ALA A 596 12.50 -35.51 38.55
N GLN A 597 12.72 -34.48 39.38
CA GLN A 597 12.40 -34.42 40.82
C GLN A 597 13.01 -35.51 41.73
N LEU A 598 14.34 -35.69 41.71
CA LEU A 598 15.04 -36.53 42.70
C LEU A 598 15.19 -35.89 44.10
N PHE A 599 14.66 -34.67 44.30
CA PHE A 599 14.65 -33.97 45.59
C PHE A 599 13.24 -33.57 46.09
N GLY A 600 12.17 -34.02 45.40
CA GLY A 600 10.78 -33.71 45.77
C GLY A 600 10.15 -34.66 46.79
N GLY A 601 10.89 -35.63 47.32
CA GLY A 601 10.35 -36.60 48.27
C GLY A 601 11.44 -37.29 49.09
N PHE A 602 11.23 -37.30 50.41
CA PHE A 602 11.98 -37.97 51.48
C PHE A 602 13.09 -37.18 52.18
N GLY A 603 12.66 -36.52 53.27
CA GLY A 603 13.51 -36.02 54.36
C GLY A 603 12.66 -35.46 55.51
N ALA A 604 11.84 -36.30 56.14
CA ALA A 604 11.10 -35.92 57.34
C ALA A 604 12.00 -35.90 58.59
N ALA A 605 11.67 -34.96 59.49
CA ALA A 605 12.13 -34.77 60.87
C ALA A 605 13.48 -34.06 61.06
N ASP A 606 13.47 -32.72 61.17
CA ASP A 606 13.31 -32.00 62.44
C ASP A 606 13.67 -30.51 62.24
N ASP A 607 12.68 -29.65 61.97
CA ASP A 607 12.61 -28.30 62.53
C ASP A 607 11.35 -27.58 62.04
N ARG A 608 10.52 -27.15 63.00
CA ARG A 608 9.29 -26.39 62.76
C ARG A 608 9.65 -24.93 62.51
N ARG A 609 9.56 -24.47 61.26
CA ARG A 609 9.26 -23.06 60.92
C ARG A 609 8.27 -22.99 59.77
N ASP A 610 7.38 -22.02 59.89
CA ASP A 610 6.10 -21.83 59.19
C ASP A 610 6.01 -22.25 57.73
N VAL A 611 4.93 -22.98 57.44
CA VAL A 611 4.44 -23.32 56.10
C VAL A 611 3.81 -22.07 55.49
N GLY A 612 4.51 -21.47 54.53
CA GLY A 612 3.98 -20.46 53.61
C GLY A 612 3.87 -21.03 52.20
N ASP A 613 2.63 -21.16 51.73
CA ASP A 613 2.15 -21.22 50.34
C ASP A 613 3.19 -21.46 49.22
N ASP A 614 3.36 -22.73 48.83
CA ASP A 614 4.21 -23.18 47.71
C ASP A 614 3.48 -22.98 46.36
N ARG A 615 3.24 -21.71 46.00
CA ARG A 615 3.07 -21.32 44.59
C ARG A 615 4.46 -20.93 44.07
N PRO A 616 4.87 -21.38 42.87
CA PRO A 616 6.14 -20.93 42.30
C PRO A 616 6.10 -19.40 42.21
N VAL A 617 6.95 -18.73 43.01
CA VAL A 617 7.08 -17.28 43.02
C VAL A 617 7.55 -16.89 41.64
N ALA A 618 6.70 -16.22 40.87
CA ALA A 618 7.05 -15.65 39.58
C ALA A 618 8.31 -14.80 39.78
N ALA A 619 9.43 -15.23 39.20
CA ALA A 619 10.69 -14.51 39.28
C ALA A 619 10.46 -13.08 38.79
N HIS A 620 10.58 -12.12 39.71
CA HIS A 620 10.28 -10.72 39.46
C HIS A 620 11.12 -10.20 38.30
N LEU A 621 10.47 -9.49 37.36
CA LEU A 621 11.20 -8.83 36.29
C LEU A 621 12.15 -7.78 36.88
N PRO A 622 13.38 -7.67 36.36
CA PRO A 622 14.35 -6.69 36.84
C PRO A 622 13.78 -5.27 36.74
N ASP A 623 14.19 -4.40 37.65
CA ASP A 623 13.88 -2.98 37.55
C ASP A 623 14.66 -2.36 36.39
N ALA A 624 13.99 -1.53 35.61
CA ALA A 624 14.55 -0.81 34.48
C ALA A 624 13.96 0.60 34.42
N ALA A 625 14.75 1.56 33.95
CA ALA A 625 14.28 2.92 33.76
C ALA A 625 13.11 2.93 32.75
N PRO A 626 11.98 3.59 33.06
CA PRO A 626 10.89 3.75 32.11
C PRO A 626 11.36 4.41 30.82
N TRP A 627 10.88 3.94 29.68
CA TRP A 627 11.09 4.61 28.41
C TRP A 627 10.35 5.95 28.40
N THR A 628 10.87 6.90 27.63
CA THR A 628 10.10 8.06 27.20
C THR A 628 9.04 7.63 26.19
N GLU A 629 7.95 8.40 26.07
CA GLU A 629 6.93 8.15 25.04
C GLU A 629 7.53 8.13 23.63
N THR A 630 8.48 9.03 23.34
CA THR A 630 9.19 9.09 22.05
C THR A 630 9.97 7.81 21.77
N GLU A 631 10.65 7.24 22.77
CA GLU A 631 11.38 5.98 22.64
C GLU A 631 10.42 4.81 22.38
N GLN A 632 9.33 4.69 23.14
CA GLN A 632 8.34 3.63 22.92
C GLN A 632 7.75 3.72 21.50
N LEU A 633 7.33 4.92 21.08
CA LEU A 633 6.76 5.15 19.75
C LEU A 633 7.79 4.85 18.64
N SER A 634 9.06 5.21 18.84
CA SER A 634 10.14 4.87 17.91
C SER A 634 10.31 3.36 17.76
N PHE A 635 10.27 2.60 18.87
CA PHE A 635 10.34 1.15 18.84
C PHE A 635 9.13 0.48 18.19
N GLU A 636 7.94 1.04 18.38
CA GLU A 636 6.74 0.58 17.67
C GLU A 636 6.87 0.84 16.16
N LYS A 637 7.33 2.02 15.75
CA LYS A 637 7.58 2.31 14.33
C LYS A 637 8.68 1.42 13.74
N GLU A 638 9.72 1.13 14.51
CA GLU A 638 10.79 0.20 14.12
C GLU A 638 10.21 -1.19 13.83
N THR A 639 9.41 -1.74 14.75
CA THR A 639 8.97 -3.15 14.74
C THR A 639 7.64 -3.41 14.02
N LEU A 640 6.68 -2.50 14.12
CA LEU A 640 5.35 -2.59 13.51
C LEU A 640 5.25 -1.77 12.22
N GLY A 641 6.11 -0.77 12.04
CA GLY A 641 6.07 0.16 10.89
C GLY A 641 5.24 1.43 11.12
N LEU A 642 4.55 1.54 12.25
CA LEU A 642 3.71 2.69 12.62
C LEU A 642 3.76 2.96 14.12
N TYR A 643 3.33 4.16 14.50
CA TYR A 643 3.08 4.54 15.88
C TYR A 643 1.72 3.99 16.33
N PHE A 644 1.69 3.12 17.35
CA PHE A 644 0.49 2.38 17.75
C PHE A 644 -0.15 2.93 19.02
N SER A 645 0.63 3.18 20.08
CA SER A 645 0.16 3.65 21.38
C SER A 645 -0.18 5.16 21.42
N GLY A 646 0.08 5.88 20.34
CA GLY A 646 -0.15 7.32 20.19
C GLY A 646 0.58 7.87 18.97
N HIS A 647 0.64 9.19 18.82
CA HIS A 647 1.48 9.86 17.83
C HIS A 647 2.40 10.88 18.53
N PRO A 648 3.65 11.09 18.07
CA PRO A 648 4.54 12.11 18.67
C PRO A 648 3.95 13.53 18.71
N MET A 649 2.94 13.79 17.87
CA MET A 649 2.23 15.07 17.79
C MET A 649 1.15 15.25 18.85
N ASP A 650 0.71 14.18 19.52
CA ASP A 650 -0.44 14.23 20.44
C ASP A 650 -0.20 15.24 21.57
N ARG A 651 1.04 15.31 22.09
CA ARG A 651 1.48 16.26 23.11
C ARG A 651 1.25 17.72 22.71
N TYR A 652 1.40 18.05 21.43
CA TYR A 652 1.34 19.41 20.92
C TYR A 652 -0.03 19.77 20.34
N THR A 653 -1.01 18.85 20.34
CA THR A 653 -2.32 19.04 19.69
C THR A 653 -3.06 20.29 20.14
N ARG A 654 -3.02 20.61 21.45
CA ARG A 654 -3.68 21.80 22.00
C ARG A 654 -3.03 23.10 21.55
N GLU A 655 -1.69 23.15 21.59
CA GLU A 655 -0.90 24.31 21.19
C GLU A 655 -1.00 24.56 19.69
N LEU A 656 -0.94 23.50 18.89
CA LEU A 656 -1.14 23.55 17.44
C LEU A 656 -2.51 24.07 17.07
N LYS A 657 -3.57 23.57 17.73
CA LYS A 657 -4.94 24.07 17.51
C LYS A 657 -5.06 25.55 17.89
N ALA A 658 -4.45 25.98 19.00
CA ALA A 658 -4.42 27.38 19.40
C ALA A 658 -3.62 28.27 18.43
N PHE A 659 -2.58 27.73 17.79
CA PHE A 659 -1.79 28.37 16.74
C PHE A 659 -2.49 28.43 15.38
N GLY A 660 -3.69 27.88 15.27
CA GLY A 660 -4.43 27.80 14.01
C GLY A 660 -3.88 26.74 13.06
N ALA A 661 -3.09 25.79 13.56
CA ALA A 661 -2.65 24.65 12.78
C ALA A 661 -3.83 23.71 12.54
N ARG A 662 -3.97 23.29 11.28
CA ARG A 662 -4.95 22.31 10.83
C ARG A 662 -4.34 20.92 10.82
N ARG A 663 -5.19 19.91 10.83
CA ARG A 663 -4.77 18.51 10.65
C ARG A 663 -4.70 18.17 9.17
N THR A 664 -3.88 17.19 8.82
CA THR A 664 -3.71 16.75 7.43
C THR A 664 -5.04 16.30 6.80
N GLY A 665 -5.90 15.62 7.56
CA GLY A 665 -7.22 15.18 7.10
C GLY A 665 -8.19 16.33 6.77
N GLU A 666 -8.03 17.49 7.42
CA GLU A 666 -8.88 18.68 7.20
C GLU A 666 -8.49 19.45 5.93
N LEU A 667 -7.34 19.15 5.32
CA LEU A 667 -6.89 19.83 4.11
C LEU A 667 -7.77 19.54 2.89
N ALA A 668 -8.39 18.36 2.86
CA ALA A 668 -9.21 17.92 1.73
C ALA A 668 -10.50 18.75 1.57
N GLU A 669 -10.97 19.37 2.65
CA GLU A 669 -12.23 20.11 2.74
C GLU A 669 -12.07 21.64 2.53
N LEU A 670 -10.84 22.12 2.40
CA LEU A 670 -10.58 23.56 2.22
C LEU A 670 -10.88 24.03 0.79
N PRO A 671 -11.55 25.18 0.60
CA PRO A 671 -11.77 25.75 -0.71
C PRO A 671 -10.44 26.17 -1.33
N THR A 672 -10.14 25.63 -2.52
CA THR A 672 -9.02 26.06 -3.36
C THR A 672 -9.55 26.86 -4.55
N ASN A 673 -8.85 27.93 -4.93
CA ASN A 673 -9.19 28.69 -6.15
C ASN A 673 -9.05 27.77 -7.37
N GLY A 674 -10.19 27.31 -7.90
CA GLY A 674 -10.25 26.43 -9.07
C GLY A 674 -11.65 25.88 -9.39
N SER A 675 -12.59 25.85 -8.45
CA SER A 675 -13.93 25.30 -8.67
C SER A 675 -15.05 26.26 -8.24
N GLY A 676 -15.09 27.43 -8.87
CA GLY A 676 -16.12 28.45 -8.67
C GLY A 676 -16.43 29.18 -9.96
N ALA A 677 -16.78 28.45 -11.03
CA ALA A 677 -17.51 29.03 -12.14
C ALA A 677 -19.00 28.80 -11.87
N ASP A 678 -19.71 29.86 -11.48
CA ASP A 678 -21.16 29.91 -11.62
C ASP A 678 -21.48 29.85 -13.13
N PRO A 679 -22.22 28.84 -13.64
CA PRO A 679 -22.57 28.76 -15.05
C PRO A 679 -23.66 29.74 -15.48
N SER A 680 -24.19 30.55 -14.56
CA SER A 680 -25.26 31.48 -14.86
C SER A 680 -24.70 32.90 -15.06
N VAL A 681 -24.96 33.45 -16.26
CA VAL A 681 -24.74 34.84 -16.71
C VAL A 681 -23.51 35.05 -17.63
N PRO A 682 -23.69 34.96 -18.95
CA PRO A 682 -22.75 35.51 -19.93
C PRO A 682 -22.82 37.05 -19.94
N GLY A 683 -21.69 37.75 -19.75
CA GLY A 683 -21.53 39.14 -20.21
C GLY A 683 -21.24 40.24 -19.17
N VAL A 684 -20.84 39.95 -17.94
CA VAL A 684 -20.40 41.00 -16.99
C VAL A 684 -18.88 41.21 -17.06
N PRO A 685 -18.37 42.46 -17.22
CA PRO A 685 -16.94 42.73 -17.20
C PRO A 685 -16.31 42.35 -15.86
N LYS A 686 -15.13 41.71 -15.91
CA LYS A 686 -14.30 41.40 -14.73
C LYS A 686 -14.10 42.67 -13.88
N PRO A 687 -14.35 42.63 -12.56
CA PRO A 687 -13.74 43.58 -11.64
C PRO A 687 -12.22 43.39 -11.70
N ILE A 688 -11.53 44.44 -12.11
CA ILE A 688 -10.11 44.66 -11.85
C ILE A 688 -10.04 44.83 -10.32
N ASP A 689 -9.05 44.19 -9.67
CA ASP A 689 -8.81 44.19 -8.20
C ASP A 689 -9.46 43.06 -7.38
N ALA A 690 -9.28 41.81 -7.80
CA ALA A 690 -9.32 40.66 -6.88
C ALA A 690 -7.90 40.11 -6.69
N GLU A 691 -7.14 40.71 -5.79
CA GLU A 691 -5.97 40.04 -5.21
C GLU A 691 -6.43 38.72 -4.59
N ALA A 692 -5.83 37.65 -5.09
CA ALA A 692 -6.13 36.27 -4.76
C ALA A 692 -6.12 36.02 -3.25
N VAL A 693 -7.26 35.64 -2.68
CA VAL A 693 -7.28 35.00 -1.36
C VAL A 693 -6.68 33.61 -1.51
N VAL A 694 -5.36 33.53 -1.36
CA VAL A 694 -4.62 32.27 -1.19
C VAL A 694 -4.80 31.87 0.28
N SER A 695 -5.41 30.72 0.54
CA SER A 695 -5.52 30.20 1.91
C SER A 695 -4.15 29.76 2.39
N ASP A 696 -3.46 30.65 3.11
CA ASP A 696 -2.30 30.31 3.94
C ASP A 696 -2.72 29.24 4.96
N VAL A 697 -2.07 28.09 4.95
CA VAL A 697 -2.32 26.99 5.89
C VAL A 697 -1.12 26.80 6.82
N ILE A 698 -1.42 26.40 8.05
CA ILE A 698 -0.43 26.04 9.07
C ILE A 698 -0.67 24.57 9.41
N ILE A 699 0.38 23.75 9.38
CA ILE A 699 0.32 22.33 9.76
C ILE A 699 1.49 22.00 10.66
N GLY A 700 1.22 21.29 11.75
CA GLY A 700 2.26 20.65 12.56
C GLY A 700 2.37 19.18 12.21
N GLY A 701 3.60 18.66 12.13
CA GLY A 701 3.82 17.23 11.93
C GLY A 701 5.27 16.81 12.17
N ILE A 702 5.53 15.52 12.02
CA ILE A 702 6.87 14.94 12.01
C ILE A 702 7.34 14.78 10.56
N VAL A 703 8.58 15.16 10.28
CA VAL A 703 9.17 14.94 8.95
C VAL A 703 9.43 13.44 8.80
N ALA A 704 8.68 12.76 7.94
CA ALA A 704 8.78 11.32 7.75
C ALA A 704 9.91 10.95 6.78
N ALA A 705 9.94 11.61 5.63
CA ALA A 705 10.94 11.41 4.58
C ALA A 705 11.32 12.74 3.94
N CYS A 706 12.58 12.90 3.54
CA CYS A 706 13.08 14.11 2.90
C CYS A 706 13.92 13.77 1.66
N ARG A 707 13.63 14.45 0.55
CA ARG A 707 14.38 14.39 -0.71
C ARG A 707 14.95 15.76 -1.03
N GLN A 708 16.28 15.89 -0.95
CA GLN A 708 16.98 17.09 -1.38
C GLN A 708 17.11 17.11 -2.91
N LEU A 709 16.67 18.20 -3.52
CA LEU A 709 16.69 18.41 -4.96
C LEU A 709 17.48 19.68 -5.31
N LYS A 710 17.83 19.82 -6.59
CA LYS A 710 18.40 21.05 -7.13
C LYS A 710 17.46 21.61 -8.19
N THR A 711 17.27 22.92 -8.21
CA THR A 711 16.51 23.60 -9.26
C THR A 711 17.28 23.56 -10.58
N ARG A 712 16.64 23.92 -11.70
CA ARG A 712 17.32 24.09 -13.01
C ARG A 712 18.48 25.10 -12.98
N LYS A 713 18.48 26.01 -11.99
CA LYS A 713 19.55 27.00 -11.76
C LYS A 713 20.66 26.50 -10.82
N GLY A 714 20.51 25.30 -10.24
CA GLY A 714 21.50 24.67 -9.35
C GLY A 714 21.27 24.89 -7.86
N ASP A 715 20.29 25.71 -7.49
CA ASP A 715 19.98 26.03 -6.09
C ASP A 715 19.34 24.85 -5.36
N ARG A 716 19.70 24.64 -4.09
CA ARG A 716 19.21 23.51 -3.28
C ARG A 716 17.78 23.78 -2.81
N MET A 717 16.90 22.80 -2.97
CA MET A 717 15.52 22.79 -2.44
C MET A 717 15.25 21.43 -1.78
N ALA A 718 14.16 21.30 -1.03
CA ALA A 718 13.75 20.01 -0.48
C ALA A 718 12.27 19.73 -0.72
N VAL A 719 11.95 18.46 -0.95
CA VAL A 719 10.60 17.93 -0.95
C VAL A 719 10.55 16.88 0.15
N PHE A 720 9.69 17.09 1.14
CA PHE A 720 9.60 16.21 2.30
C PHE A 720 8.15 15.90 2.66
N THR A 721 7.90 14.75 3.27
CA THR A 721 6.58 14.32 3.74
C THR A 721 6.44 14.69 5.20
N LEU A 722 5.39 15.44 5.53
CA LEU A 722 5.04 15.82 6.89
C LEU A 722 3.86 14.97 7.35
N GLU A 723 4.02 14.22 8.45
CA GLU A 723 3.01 13.31 9.00
C GLU A 723 2.43 13.83 10.31
N ASP A 724 1.12 13.72 10.48
CA ASP A 724 0.43 13.85 11.76
C ASP A 724 -0.36 12.57 12.10
N ALA A 725 -1.15 12.59 13.17
CA ALA A 725 -1.92 11.42 13.59
C ALA A 725 -3.00 10.98 12.58
N GLN A 726 -3.37 11.82 11.61
CA GLN A 726 -4.41 11.57 10.61
C GLN A 726 -3.86 11.17 9.24
N GLY A 727 -2.62 11.52 8.90
CA GLY A 727 -2.05 11.21 7.59
C GLY A 727 -0.77 11.97 7.28
N GLY A 728 -0.35 11.93 6.00
CA GLY A 728 0.86 12.58 5.50
C GLY A 728 0.57 13.53 4.34
N VAL A 729 1.29 14.65 4.27
CA VAL A 729 1.21 15.64 3.19
C VAL A 729 2.61 15.94 2.62
N GLU A 730 2.72 16.10 1.31
CA GLU A 730 3.99 16.51 0.68
C GLU A 730 4.20 18.02 0.83
N VAL A 731 5.39 18.41 1.29
CA VAL A 731 5.79 19.79 1.52
C VAL A 731 7.00 20.11 0.65
N ILE A 732 6.91 21.20 -0.10
CA ILE A 732 7.98 21.70 -0.97
C ILE A 732 8.60 22.95 -0.33
N ALA A 733 9.86 22.86 0.05
CA ALA A 733 10.68 23.98 0.48
C ALA A 733 11.58 24.46 -0.66
N PHE A 734 11.21 25.57 -1.30
CA PHE A 734 12.03 26.23 -2.31
C PHE A 734 13.34 26.78 -1.72
N PRO A 735 14.33 27.14 -2.56
CA PRO A 735 15.68 27.43 -2.07
C PRO A 735 15.81 28.45 -0.95
N GLU A 736 15.02 29.52 -0.98
CA GLU A 736 15.03 30.54 0.07
C GLU A 736 14.56 29.98 1.42
N THR A 737 13.43 29.26 1.43
CA THR A 737 12.89 28.58 2.62
C THR A 737 13.84 27.48 3.10
N TYR A 738 14.41 26.70 2.18
CA TYR A 738 15.32 25.61 2.50
C TYR A 738 16.60 26.11 3.16
N GLN A 739 17.22 27.17 2.64
CA GLN A 739 18.43 27.76 3.24
C GLN A 739 18.20 28.24 4.67
N ARG A 740 17.01 28.78 4.97
CA ARG A 740 16.66 29.27 6.31
C ARG A 740 16.35 28.15 7.32
N SER A 741 15.84 27.01 6.86
CA SER A 741 15.29 25.96 7.73
C SER A 741 15.93 24.58 7.50
N ALA A 742 17.11 24.51 6.87
CA ALA A 742 17.73 23.24 6.48
C ALA A 742 17.90 22.25 7.64
N SER A 743 18.26 22.72 8.84
CA SER A 743 18.42 21.90 10.05
C SER A 743 17.11 21.36 10.62
N LEU A 744 15.97 21.86 10.16
CA LEU A 744 14.63 21.43 10.58
C LEU A 744 14.01 20.41 9.61
N ILE A 745 14.63 20.22 8.43
CA ILE A 745 14.11 19.35 7.36
C ILE A 745 14.90 18.03 7.37
N GLU A 746 14.85 17.35 8.51
CA GLU A 746 15.48 16.05 8.76
C GLU A 746 14.43 15.04 9.23
N SER A 747 14.59 13.77 8.84
CA SER A 747 13.64 12.72 9.23
C SER A 747 13.60 12.55 10.74
N GLY A 748 12.39 12.52 11.32
CA GLY A 748 12.15 12.44 12.76
C GLY A 748 11.97 13.79 13.46
N THR A 749 12.21 14.91 12.78
CA THR A 749 12.09 16.24 13.39
C THR A 749 10.64 16.72 13.43
N LEU A 750 10.20 17.24 14.59
CA LEU A 750 8.88 17.83 14.78
C LEU A 750 8.89 19.31 14.38
N VAL A 751 8.04 19.67 13.42
CA VAL A 751 8.02 21.01 12.84
C VAL A 751 6.60 21.52 12.64
N VAL A 752 6.48 22.84 12.59
CA VAL A 752 5.31 23.53 12.08
C VAL A 752 5.65 24.20 10.76
N VAL A 753 4.88 23.87 9.74
CA VAL A 753 4.99 24.42 8.40
C VAL A 753 3.86 25.40 8.18
N ARG A 754 4.19 26.64 7.83
CA ARG A 754 3.26 27.60 7.26
C ARG A 754 3.52 27.72 5.76
N GLY A 755 2.48 27.61 4.95
CA GLY A 755 2.64 27.64 3.52
C GLY A 755 1.34 27.75 2.75
N LYS A 756 1.48 27.84 1.43
CA LYS A 756 0.35 27.89 0.51
C LYS A 756 -0.07 26.46 0.19
N LEU A 757 -1.35 26.17 0.39
CA LEU A 757 -1.94 24.92 -0.05
C LEU A 757 -2.09 24.96 -1.57
N GLU A 758 -1.46 24.02 -2.25
CA GLU A 758 -1.64 23.80 -3.68
C GLU A 758 -2.25 22.42 -3.86
N ARG A 759 -3.39 22.39 -4.55
CA ARG A 759 -4.09 21.15 -4.87
C ARG A 759 -4.08 21.01 -6.38
N ASP A 760 -3.47 19.94 -6.87
CA ASP A 760 -3.73 19.48 -8.23
C ASP A 760 -4.77 18.35 -8.18
N ASP A 761 -5.12 17.85 -9.35
CA ASP A 761 -6.10 16.76 -9.48
C ASP A 761 -5.64 15.46 -8.81
N GLU A 762 -4.36 15.30 -8.46
CA GLU A 762 -3.75 14.04 -7.99
C GLU A 762 -3.13 14.10 -6.58
N SER A 763 -2.90 15.31 -6.02
CA SER A 763 -2.16 15.50 -4.78
C SER A 763 -2.50 16.82 -4.07
N VAL A 764 -2.47 16.77 -2.73
CA VAL A 764 -2.45 17.95 -1.89
C VAL A 764 -1.00 18.18 -1.49
N ARG A 765 -0.44 19.33 -1.88
CA ARG A 765 0.93 19.72 -1.54
C ARG A 765 0.95 21.09 -0.88
N ILE A 766 1.96 21.32 -0.05
CA ILE A 766 2.14 22.59 0.63
C ILE A 766 3.43 23.22 0.16
N LEU A 767 3.34 24.43 -0.39
CA LEU A 767 4.50 25.25 -0.70
C LEU A 767 4.92 26.00 0.58
N ALA A 768 5.97 25.50 1.23
CA ALA A 768 6.42 26.02 2.52
C ALA A 768 6.97 27.45 2.36
N SER A 769 6.35 28.38 3.10
CA SER A 769 6.79 29.77 3.22
C SER A 769 7.64 29.97 4.48
N GLU A 770 7.30 29.27 5.57
CA GLU A 770 8.07 29.28 6.82
C GLU A 770 8.02 27.89 7.46
N ILE A 771 9.16 27.42 7.99
CA ILE A 771 9.26 26.17 8.75
C ILE A 771 9.86 26.50 10.12
N LEU A 772 9.15 26.10 11.17
CA LEU A 772 9.45 26.43 12.56
C LEU A 772 9.62 25.16 13.39
N PRO A 773 10.52 25.17 14.39
CA PRO A 773 10.54 24.11 15.41
C PRO A 773 9.21 24.09 16.16
N ILE A 774 8.70 22.90 16.48
CA ILE A 774 7.40 22.76 17.16
C ILE A 774 7.36 23.50 18.51
N ASP A 775 8.48 23.53 19.24
CA ASP A 775 8.57 24.18 20.56
C ASP A 775 8.43 25.71 20.49
N SER A 776 8.66 26.31 19.30
CA SER A 776 8.50 27.76 19.10
C SER A 776 7.04 28.22 19.01
N VAL A 777 6.08 27.27 18.90
CA VAL A 777 4.65 27.56 18.85
C VAL A 777 4.18 28.21 20.15
N GLY A 778 4.57 27.64 21.30
CA GLY A 778 4.26 28.20 22.62
C GLY A 778 4.82 29.61 22.81
N GLU A 779 6.06 29.84 22.37
CA GLU A 779 6.71 31.17 22.45
C GLU A 779 5.96 32.24 21.62
N ARG A 780 5.44 31.87 20.45
CA ARG A 780 4.73 32.80 19.55
C ARG A 780 3.30 33.08 19.98
N LEU A 781 2.63 32.10 20.58
CA LEU A 781 1.27 32.24 21.11
C LEU A 781 1.19 33.11 22.37
N ALA A 782 2.24 33.10 23.18
CA ALA A 782 2.30 33.84 24.44
C ALA A 782 2.09 35.34 24.21
N ARG A 783 1.05 35.91 24.80
CA ARG A 783 0.76 37.35 24.86
C ARG A 783 1.38 37.98 26.10
N GLU A 784 1.47 37.23 27.18
CA GLU A 784 2.13 37.64 28.42
C GLU A 784 3.01 36.52 29.01
N VAL A 785 4.09 36.91 29.68
CA VAL A 785 4.89 36.06 30.55
C VAL A 785 4.43 36.34 31.98
N ALA A 786 3.72 35.40 32.58
CA ALA A 786 3.26 35.49 33.96
C ALA A 786 4.28 34.79 34.88
N ILE A 787 4.77 35.51 35.89
CA ILE A 787 5.78 35.01 36.83
C ILE A 787 5.16 34.99 38.22
N ARG A 788 5.06 33.80 38.81
CA ARG A 788 4.58 33.62 40.17
C ARG A 788 5.73 33.83 41.15
N VAL A 789 5.53 34.73 42.10
CA VAL A 789 6.53 35.05 43.14
C VAL A 789 5.93 34.72 44.50
N ARG A 790 6.57 33.81 45.24
CA ARG A 790 6.21 33.50 46.63
C ARG A 790 6.95 34.43 47.57
N MET A 791 6.24 35.07 48.50
CA MET A 791 6.86 35.92 49.53
C MET A 791 7.61 35.09 50.59
N PRO A 792 8.68 35.64 51.21
CA PRO A 792 9.20 37.00 51.03
C PRO A 792 10.15 37.11 49.83
N ALA A 793 9.83 37.99 48.88
CA ALA A 793 10.77 38.43 47.85
C ALA A 793 11.37 39.77 48.28
N ASP A 794 12.69 39.85 48.32
CA ASP A 794 13.40 41.09 48.64
C ASP A 794 13.60 41.96 47.39
N ARG A 795 14.10 43.18 47.59
CA ARG A 795 14.41 44.10 46.49
C ARG A 795 15.44 43.51 45.50
N GLY A 796 16.35 42.66 45.98
CA GLY A 796 17.39 42.02 45.16
C GLY A 796 16.82 41.04 44.12
N VAL A 797 15.75 40.30 44.47
CA VAL A 797 15.04 39.40 43.54
C VAL A 797 14.46 40.20 42.35
N PHE A 798 13.83 41.34 42.60
CA PHE A 798 13.25 42.16 41.53
C PHE A 798 14.31 42.90 40.70
N GLU A 799 15.43 43.29 41.30
CA GLU A 799 16.57 43.87 40.58
C GLU A 799 17.21 42.83 39.65
N ALA A 800 17.43 41.60 40.13
CA ALA A 800 17.96 40.50 39.31
C ALA A 800 17.01 40.09 38.17
N LEU A 801 15.70 40.04 38.43
CA LEU A 801 14.69 39.84 37.38
C LEU A 801 14.70 40.98 36.36
N GLY A 802 14.89 42.23 36.81
CA GLY A 802 15.08 43.39 35.95
C GLY A 802 16.29 43.27 35.03
N GLU A 803 17.42 42.77 35.55
CA GLU A 803 18.62 42.49 34.74
C GLU A 803 18.37 41.39 33.71
N ILE A 804 17.68 40.31 34.08
CA ILE A 804 17.28 39.25 33.14
C ILE A 804 16.39 39.81 32.04
N PHE A 805 15.34 40.59 32.37
CA PHE A 805 14.46 41.18 31.37
C PHE A 805 15.19 42.16 30.44
N SER A 806 16.22 42.83 30.96
CA SER A 806 17.07 43.72 30.15
C SER A 806 17.91 42.97 29.11
N ARG A 807 18.28 41.71 29.38
CA ARG A 807 19.01 40.82 28.46
C ARG A 807 18.09 40.14 27.44
N HIS A 808 16.84 39.88 27.82
CA HIS A 808 15.85 39.20 26.98
C HIS A 808 14.75 40.16 26.45
N ARG A 809 15.13 41.34 25.97
CA ARG A 809 14.16 42.34 25.46
C ARG A 809 13.33 41.80 24.29
N GLY A 810 12.04 42.10 24.29
CA GLY A 810 11.11 41.69 23.23
C GLY A 810 9.83 42.53 23.19
N ASP A 811 8.72 41.91 22.79
CA ASP A 811 7.43 42.57 22.53
C ASP A 811 6.30 42.15 23.51
N ARG A 812 6.54 41.13 24.35
CA ARG A 812 5.52 40.55 25.26
C ARG A 812 5.55 41.15 26.64
N ARG A 813 4.36 41.27 27.24
CA ARG A 813 4.19 41.86 28.58
C ARG A 813 4.64 40.90 29.66
N VAL A 814 5.15 41.43 30.76
CA VAL A 814 5.45 40.65 31.97
C VAL A 814 4.42 41.00 33.04
N SER A 815 3.86 39.99 33.69
CA SER A 815 3.00 40.18 34.86
C SER A 815 3.50 39.34 36.03
N PHE A 816 3.40 39.88 37.24
CA PHE A 816 3.73 39.16 38.46
C PHE A 816 2.47 38.71 39.19
N GLU A 817 2.43 37.44 39.56
CA GLU A 817 1.44 36.89 40.49
C GLU A 817 2.09 36.73 41.85
N ILE A 818 1.82 37.67 42.75
CA ILE A 818 2.44 37.68 44.08
C ILE A 818 1.50 37.02 45.07
N GLU A 819 1.95 35.92 45.66
CA GLU A 819 1.25 35.25 46.76
C GLU A 819 1.60 35.96 48.09
N LEU A 820 0.64 36.69 48.65
CA LEU A 820 0.82 37.39 49.92
C LEU A 820 0.58 36.44 51.11
N PRO A 821 1.36 36.54 52.20
CA PRO A 821 1.06 35.83 53.44
C PRO A 821 -0.25 36.36 54.02
N SER A 822 -1.25 35.49 54.21
CA SER A 822 -2.54 35.88 54.77
C SER A 822 -2.38 36.26 56.25
N ALA A 823 -2.55 37.54 56.57
CA ALA A 823 -2.61 38.05 57.94
C ALA A 823 -4.07 38.14 58.44
N SER A 824 -4.85 37.06 58.36
CA SER A 824 -5.96 36.72 59.30
C SER A 824 -6.65 35.42 58.86
N LYS A 825 -7.37 34.77 59.78
CA LYS A 825 -8.16 33.54 59.57
C LYS A 825 -9.37 33.74 58.65
N ILE A 826 -9.16 34.21 57.43
CA ILE A 826 -10.12 34.12 56.32
C ILE A 826 -9.47 33.26 55.25
N SER A 827 -10.13 32.15 54.92
CA SER A 827 -9.67 31.12 53.99
C SER A 827 -9.71 31.61 52.53
N GLY A 828 -8.80 32.52 52.19
CA GLY A 828 -8.57 32.96 50.81
C GLY A 828 -7.11 33.33 50.62
N ARG A 829 -6.41 32.64 49.72
CA ARG A 829 -5.08 33.06 49.25
C ARG A 829 -5.26 34.35 48.44
N LEU A 830 -4.71 35.46 48.92
CA LEU A 830 -4.72 36.72 48.20
C LEU A 830 -3.60 36.69 47.14
N CYS A 831 -3.99 36.56 45.87
CA CYS A 831 -3.08 36.68 44.74
C CYS A 831 -3.23 38.07 44.13
N VAL A 832 -2.15 38.85 44.10
CA VAL A 832 -2.12 40.17 43.46
C VAL A 832 -1.44 40.02 42.10
N LYS A 833 -2.18 40.30 41.02
CA LYS A 833 -1.60 40.43 39.68
C LYS A 833 -1.08 41.86 39.54
N ALA A 834 0.23 42.02 39.46
CA ALA A 834 0.90 43.28 39.19
C ALA A 834 1.40 43.29 37.75
N ASP A 835 0.80 44.16 36.92
CA ASP A 835 1.31 44.41 35.58
C ASP A 835 2.54 45.32 35.68
N VAL A 836 3.65 44.86 35.09
CA VAL A 836 4.88 45.64 35.04
C VAL A 836 4.70 46.78 34.04
N SER A 837 5.41 47.90 34.24
CA SER A 837 5.44 49.06 33.34
C SER A 837 5.38 48.65 31.86
N SER A 838 4.60 49.37 31.05
CA SER A 838 4.43 49.13 29.61
C SER A 838 5.74 49.16 28.80
N GLN A 839 6.82 49.65 29.41
CA GLN A 839 8.18 49.71 28.86
C GLN A 839 9.00 48.42 29.05
N ILE A 840 8.63 47.55 30.00
CA ILE A 840 9.32 46.28 30.22
C ILE A 840 8.62 45.22 29.38
N ARG A 841 9.29 44.84 28.29
CA ARG A 841 8.82 43.80 27.38
C ARG A 841 9.92 42.80 27.11
N VAL A 842 9.55 41.53 27.12
CA VAL A 842 10.48 40.42 26.99
C VAL A 842 10.13 39.55 25.78
N ARG A 843 11.13 38.86 25.24
CA ARG A 843 10.93 37.81 24.25
C ARG A 843 10.83 36.48 25.00
N PRO A 844 9.70 35.76 24.95
CA PRO A 844 9.60 34.42 25.51
C PRO A 844 10.66 33.53 24.88
N SER A 845 11.44 32.84 25.71
CA SER A 845 12.41 31.84 25.30
C SER A 845 12.59 30.82 26.43
N SER A 846 12.97 29.59 26.08
CA SER A 846 13.34 28.57 27.07
C SER A 846 14.46 29.05 28.01
N THR A 847 15.40 29.85 27.50
CA THR A 847 16.49 30.45 28.27
C THR A 847 15.98 31.48 29.29
N LEU A 848 15.04 32.35 28.89
CA LEU A 848 14.42 33.31 29.81
C LEU A 848 13.66 32.58 30.93
N ILE A 849 12.91 31.54 30.59
CA ILE A 849 12.16 30.74 31.56
C ILE A 849 13.13 30.12 32.58
N ALA A 850 14.20 29.46 32.11
CA ALA A 850 15.18 28.83 32.98
C ALA A 850 15.90 29.83 33.91
N GLU A 851 16.30 31.00 33.38
CA GLU A 851 16.96 32.04 34.19
C GLU A 851 16.03 32.65 35.24
N VAL A 852 14.75 32.86 34.90
CA VAL A 852 13.74 33.36 35.86
C VAL A 852 13.42 32.30 36.92
N GLU A 853 13.23 31.05 36.52
CA GLU A 853 12.93 29.94 37.45
C GLU A 853 14.09 29.61 38.39
N GLN A 854 15.34 29.90 38.02
CA GLN A 854 16.48 29.81 38.95
C GLN A 854 16.36 30.79 40.12
N ILE A 855 15.68 31.92 39.94
CA ILE A 855 15.51 32.95 40.98
C ILE A 855 14.22 32.73 41.77
N VAL A 856 13.11 32.44 41.09
CA VAL A 856 11.77 32.38 41.71
C VAL A 856 11.22 30.95 41.91
N GLY A 857 12.00 29.93 41.58
CA GLY A 857 11.65 28.51 41.69
C GLY A 857 11.16 27.89 40.38
N GLN A 858 11.37 26.58 40.21
CA GLN A 858 10.89 25.82 39.05
C GLN A 858 9.35 25.79 38.98
N GLY A 859 8.81 25.94 37.77
CA GLY A 859 7.37 25.99 37.51
C GLY A 859 6.71 27.32 37.89
N SER A 860 7.50 28.35 38.18
CA SER A 860 7.00 29.69 38.53
C SER A 860 6.70 30.56 37.31
N VAL A 861 7.09 30.15 36.10
CA VAL A 861 6.85 30.91 34.87
C VAL A 861 5.77 30.24 34.01
N SER A 862 4.79 31.02 33.57
CA SER A 862 3.73 30.57 32.67
C SER A 862 3.66 31.50 31.47
N LEU A 863 3.71 30.93 30.27
CA LEU A 863 3.38 31.63 29.02
C LEU A 863 1.85 31.61 28.85
N ARG A 864 1.21 32.77 28.66
CA ARG A 864 -0.25 32.91 28.56
C ARG A 864 -0.68 33.63 27.29
#